data_AF-A0ABD6AVG8-F1
#
_entry.id   AF-A0ABD6AVG8-F1
#
_cell.length_a   1.000
_cell.length_b   1.000
_cell.length_c   1.000
_cell.angle_alpha   90.00
_cell.angle_beta   90.00
_cell.angle_gamma   90.00
#
_symmetry.space_group_name_H-M   'P 1'
#
loop_
_entity.id
_entity.type
_entity.pdbx_description
1 polymer ?
#
loop_
_entity_poly.entity_id
_entity_poly.type
_entity_poly.pdbx_seq_one_letter_code
_entity_poly.pdbx_strand_id
1 'polypeptide(L)'
;MRRRTFLTALGVTGAASLGATGAARTVLAQSSDTIEPLMFDSTASLLNANGEPLTDDSVVAVWAEPTAFNVDEDGDGDAVSYPDGTPIPLVASAGGVVAFGAPIGQDDTDFNYGNEEFLLNVLDAETGGSGTIAFDYGHDQFYGPWTFEAFLGYAEDDGYDVNWTETLADDLPDSDVAVVTSPSEAFTQSELDAVSAFVADGGTLLLFDQSDFRNFDATDNANAVAAAAGAPFRFNDDQVLDAENNVGPDFIPTTSKFNDAFDYFADREGLGFELDREATYPVEVVEVTDGDTVDVRFEGGQTEAIRILGIDTPEKPSAAFAERTQEWEGIESLDYLQEQGLAATAYAEGELPAGSTVDLTFDENEPVRDEFGRVLGYLTYDADGSGTRDTLYNEQVVRDGFARVYDSGLGRHDQFLAAEFEARAAGKGLWSGSELPAPEVRNDSVESLYVPRAAAVESATGRLDERVPVRASETASIPNAPLVGVDQQAGVAMVGSPFVDESYEAAEDYPVDTSEYDNFAFLTHLADRLAEREGTPVVDGGHGQFGAGYALSAEDAAYYKRYLEGVGLGLQGVNDVTGGFGADLLSRASVYLLTAPADPFTDAELAALQSFRDDGGAVVLLGGDVPQSARENLNAVAEALCSDLRLGDAVTDTTNNVNDDPAVPTTSNFDTWFRLFDAYDGDTDYKGARGGPGVPGCEGRRTAAGNGKKKGKQ
;
A
#
# COMPACT_ATOMS: atom_id res chain seq x y z
N MET A 1 -0.24 1.08 1.93
CA MET A 1 0.45 0.73 0.67
C MET A 1 1.37 -0.44 0.98
N ARG A 2 0.99 -1.66 0.57
CA ARG A 2 1.53 -2.99 0.98
C ARG A 2 2.76 -2.98 1.88
N ARG A 3 2.52 -2.97 3.20
CA ARG A 3 3.10 -3.88 4.22
C ARG A 3 2.56 -3.54 5.62
N ARG A 4 1.39 -4.14 5.89
CA ARG A 4 1.02 -4.81 7.15
C ARG A 4 0.33 -4.06 8.31
N THR A 5 0.73 -2.88 8.77
CA THR A 5 0.20 -2.39 10.08
C THR A 5 -1.12 -1.62 10.02
N PHE A 6 -1.98 -1.98 9.07
CA PHE A 6 -3.38 -1.54 9.01
C PHE A 6 -4.38 -2.70 8.92
N LEU A 7 -3.87 -3.94 8.97
CA LEU A 7 -4.53 -5.12 8.41
C LEU A 7 -5.47 -5.89 9.33
N THR A 8 -5.91 -5.39 10.49
CA THR A 8 -6.68 -6.26 11.39
C THR A 8 -7.87 -5.64 12.12
N ALA A 9 -8.95 -5.49 11.36
CA ALA A 9 -10.28 -5.76 11.90
C ALA A 9 -11.10 -6.53 10.86
N LEU A 10 -10.80 -7.84 10.70
CA LEU A 10 -11.72 -8.98 10.46
C LEU A 10 -11.05 -10.08 9.59
N GLY A 11 -11.00 -11.31 10.13
CA GLY A 11 -10.97 -12.55 9.33
C GLY A 11 -9.61 -13.26 9.18
N VAL A 12 -9.45 -14.38 9.89
CA VAL A 12 -8.30 -15.31 9.80
C VAL A 12 -8.70 -16.51 8.94
N THR A 13 -7.92 -16.89 7.91
CA THR A 13 -7.21 -18.20 7.77
C THR A 13 -6.71 -18.44 6.33
N GLY A 14 -5.44 -18.84 6.20
CA GLY A 14 -5.05 -19.86 5.20
C GLY A 14 -3.96 -19.47 4.19
N ALA A 15 -2.71 -19.85 4.50
CA ALA A 15 -1.55 -19.67 3.63
C ALA A 15 -1.54 -20.59 2.40
N ALA A 16 -1.15 -20.07 1.23
CA ALA A 16 -0.40 -20.78 0.19
C ALA A 16 0.35 -19.82 -0.74
N SER A 17 1.52 -20.26 -1.17
CA SER A 17 2.60 -19.54 -1.86
C SER A 17 2.50 -19.48 -3.39
N LEU A 18 2.91 -18.36 -4.02
CA LEU A 18 3.95 -18.24 -5.09
C LEU A 18 3.69 -17.09 -6.09
N GLY A 19 4.74 -16.30 -6.37
CA GLY A 19 5.06 -15.87 -7.74
C GLY A 19 4.78 -14.41 -8.12
N ALA A 20 5.68 -13.50 -7.76
CA ALA A 20 5.66 -12.11 -8.21
C ALA A 20 6.07 -11.96 -9.70
N THR A 21 5.23 -11.28 -10.48
CA THR A 21 5.66 -10.47 -11.64
C THR A 21 4.90 -9.16 -11.60
N GLY A 22 5.64 -8.06 -11.44
CA GLY A 22 5.07 -6.77 -11.07
C GLY A 22 4.68 -5.83 -12.21
N ALA A 23 4.17 -4.68 -11.80
CA ALA A 23 4.33 -3.40 -12.48
C ALA A 23 4.03 -2.30 -11.45
N ALA A 24 5.00 -1.42 -11.21
CA ALA A 24 4.82 -0.20 -10.44
C ALA A 24 4.24 0.90 -11.35
N ARG A 25 3.19 1.58 -10.89
CA ARG A 25 2.72 2.89 -11.38
C ARG A 25 2.60 3.77 -10.13
N THR A 26 3.59 4.61 -9.82
CA THR A 26 3.57 6.06 -10.06
C THR A 26 2.16 6.63 -10.26
N VAL A 27 1.54 7.14 -9.19
CA VAL A 27 0.35 8.00 -9.29
C VAL A 27 0.76 9.40 -8.86
N LEU A 28 1.31 10.13 -9.83
CA LEU A 28 0.95 11.54 -9.96
C LEU A 28 -0.49 11.52 -10.48
N ALA A 29 -1.38 12.35 -9.93
CA ALA A 29 -2.72 12.58 -10.44
C ALA A 29 -2.70 12.96 -11.94
N GLN A 30 -2.70 11.94 -12.79
CA GLN A 30 -3.32 11.98 -14.09
C GLN A 30 -4.69 11.37 -13.84
N SER A 31 -5.76 12.13 -14.10
CA SER A 31 -7.06 11.53 -14.37
C SER A 31 -6.81 10.35 -15.32
N SER A 32 -7.09 9.13 -14.89
CA SER A 32 -7.07 8.01 -15.82
C SER A 32 -8.14 8.31 -16.87
N ASP A 33 -7.85 8.15 -18.16
CA ASP A 33 -8.92 8.21 -19.19
C ASP A 33 -9.85 6.98 -19.10
N THR A 34 -9.73 6.18 -18.04
CA THR A 34 -10.38 4.88 -17.85
C THR A 34 -10.89 4.77 -16.42
N ILE A 35 -12.10 4.24 -16.26
CA ILE A 35 -12.72 4.02 -14.95
C ILE A 35 -11.84 3.20 -14.00
N GLU A 36 -12.07 3.37 -12.70
CA GLU A 36 -11.49 2.55 -11.64
C GLU A 36 -11.86 1.05 -11.78
N PRO A 37 -11.12 0.13 -11.11
CA PRO A 37 -11.46 -1.29 -11.12
C PRO A 37 -12.88 -1.54 -10.62
N LEU A 38 -13.64 -2.39 -11.32
CA LEU A 38 -15.01 -2.70 -10.96
C LEU A 38 -15.10 -3.69 -9.80
N MET A 39 -16.06 -3.48 -8.91
CA MET A 39 -16.43 -4.40 -7.83
C MET A 39 -17.62 -5.27 -8.26
N PHE A 40 -17.59 -6.56 -7.91
CA PHE A 40 -18.66 -7.52 -8.19
C PHE A 40 -19.08 -8.25 -6.91
N ASP A 41 -20.06 -7.72 -6.17
CA ASP A 41 -20.59 -8.42 -4.98
C ASP A 41 -21.43 -9.63 -5.41
N SER A 42 -21.02 -10.82 -4.97
CA SER A 42 -21.79 -12.05 -5.12
C SER A 42 -22.11 -12.36 -6.58
N THR A 43 -21.07 -12.36 -7.43
CA THR A 43 -21.21 -12.54 -8.88
C THR A 43 -21.19 -14.00 -9.33
N ALA A 44 -22.03 -14.31 -10.31
CA ALA A 44 -21.90 -15.49 -11.17
C ALA A 44 -20.97 -15.20 -12.35
N SER A 45 -20.52 -16.25 -13.02
CA SER A 45 -19.82 -16.16 -14.31
C SER A 45 -20.78 -16.36 -15.48
N LEU A 46 -20.30 -16.14 -16.70
CA LEU A 46 -21.08 -16.34 -17.93
C LEU A 46 -20.63 -17.59 -18.68
N LEU A 47 -21.52 -18.22 -19.44
CA LEU A 47 -21.26 -19.34 -20.34
C LEU A 47 -21.69 -18.99 -21.77
N ASN A 48 -21.23 -19.77 -22.74
CA ASN A 48 -21.77 -19.67 -24.09
C ASN A 48 -23.20 -20.24 -24.16
N ALA A 49 -23.94 -19.96 -25.24
CA ALA A 49 -25.32 -20.42 -25.39
C ALA A 49 -25.54 -21.95 -25.29
N ASN A 50 -24.48 -22.77 -25.40
CA ASN A 50 -24.56 -24.22 -25.22
C ASN A 50 -24.31 -24.67 -23.76
N GLY A 51 -24.01 -23.76 -22.83
CA GLY A 51 -23.64 -24.07 -21.46
C GLY A 51 -22.20 -24.56 -21.31
N GLU A 52 -21.29 -24.12 -22.19
CA GLU A 52 -19.86 -24.41 -22.09
C GLU A 52 -19.09 -23.11 -21.78
N PRO A 53 -17.85 -23.19 -21.23
CA PRO A 53 -17.03 -22.00 -20.97
C PRO A 53 -16.97 -21.02 -22.15
N LEU A 54 -17.35 -19.78 -21.90
CA LEU A 54 -17.31 -18.66 -22.82
C LEU A 54 -15.90 -18.08 -22.89
N THR A 55 -15.26 -18.26 -24.04
CA THR A 55 -13.88 -17.80 -24.31
C THR A 55 -13.79 -16.91 -25.54
N ASP A 56 -14.94 -16.55 -26.12
CA ASP A 56 -15.02 -15.65 -27.26
C ASP A 56 -14.90 -14.20 -26.77
N ASP A 57 -13.72 -13.60 -26.99
CA ASP A 57 -13.40 -12.24 -26.59
C ASP A 57 -14.24 -11.18 -27.29
N SER A 58 -14.86 -11.50 -28.44
CA SER A 58 -15.68 -10.55 -29.18
C SER A 58 -17.01 -10.21 -28.50
N VAL A 59 -17.39 -10.94 -27.46
CA VAL A 59 -18.64 -10.73 -26.71
C VAL A 59 -18.43 -10.49 -25.21
N VAL A 60 -17.19 -10.55 -24.70
CA VAL A 60 -16.91 -10.38 -23.26
C VAL A 60 -16.27 -9.03 -23.01
N ALA A 61 -16.94 -8.19 -22.22
CA ALA A 61 -16.48 -6.85 -21.88
C ALA A 61 -15.54 -6.86 -20.65
N VAL A 62 -15.85 -7.67 -19.64
CA VAL A 62 -15.10 -7.71 -18.37
C VAL A 62 -14.79 -9.15 -17.98
N TRP A 63 -13.52 -9.40 -17.65
CA TRP A 63 -13.04 -10.67 -17.11
C TRP A 63 -12.74 -10.53 -15.62
N ALA A 64 -12.82 -11.63 -14.87
CA ALA A 64 -12.25 -11.70 -13.53
C ALA A 64 -10.71 -11.67 -13.59
N GLU A 65 -10.06 -11.32 -12.48
CA GLU A 65 -8.62 -11.45 -12.35
C GLU A 65 -8.18 -12.93 -12.42
N PRO A 66 -6.94 -13.26 -12.85
CA PRO A 66 -6.50 -14.65 -13.06
C PRO A 66 -6.50 -15.54 -11.80
N THR A 67 -6.60 -14.92 -10.63
CA THR A 67 -6.67 -15.53 -9.30
C THR A 67 -8.10 -15.97 -8.93
N ALA A 68 -9.10 -15.48 -9.65
CA ALA A 68 -10.48 -15.83 -9.42
C ALA A 68 -10.80 -17.28 -9.83
N PHE A 69 -11.78 -17.89 -9.16
CA PHE A 69 -12.22 -19.25 -9.43
C PHE A 69 -13.73 -19.41 -9.18
N ASN A 70 -14.35 -20.36 -9.89
CA ASN A 70 -15.76 -20.71 -9.72
C ASN A 70 -15.97 -21.70 -8.57
N VAL A 71 -17.02 -21.52 -7.80
CA VAL A 71 -17.54 -22.50 -6.83
C VAL A 71 -19.02 -22.78 -7.08
N ASP A 72 -19.43 -24.00 -6.72
CA ASP A 72 -20.82 -24.44 -6.62
C ASP A 72 -21.18 -24.34 -5.13
N GLU A 73 -21.73 -23.21 -4.73
CA GLU A 73 -21.91 -22.82 -3.34
C GLU A 73 -23.17 -23.46 -2.73
N ASP A 74 -24.18 -23.74 -3.55
CA ASP A 74 -25.41 -24.42 -3.15
C ASP A 74 -25.28 -25.97 -3.14
N GLY A 75 -24.33 -26.48 -3.93
CA GLY A 75 -23.90 -27.87 -3.96
C GLY A 75 -24.84 -28.82 -4.69
N ASP A 76 -25.70 -28.32 -5.58
CA ASP A 76 -26.65 -29.12 -6.35
C ASP A 76 -26.06 -29.69 -7.66
N GLY A 77 -24.94 -29.13 -8.12
CA GLY A 77 -24.11 -29.64 -9.21
C GLY A 77 -24.48 -29.17 -10.62
N ASP A 78 -25.16 -28.04 -10.76
CA ASP A 78 -25.45 -27.39 -12.05
C ASP A 78 -24.45 -26.28 -12.45
N ALA A 79 -23.57 -25.86 -11.54
CA ALA A 79 -22.42 -25.00 -11.82
C ALA A 79 -21.43 -25.60 -12.84
N VAL A 80 -20.98 -24.78 -13.79
CA VAL A 80 -19.91 -25.13 -14.73
C VAL A 80 -18.61 -24.46 -14.33
N SER A 81 -17.65 -25.21 -13.79
CA SER A 81 -16.33 -24.65 -13.46
C SER A 81 -15.49 -24.36 -14.70
N TYR A 82 -14.84 -23.20 -14.75
CA TYR A 82 -13.82 -22.90 -15.75
C TYR A 82 -12.53 -23.68 -15.47
N PRO A 83 -11.86 -24.24 -16.51
CA PRO A 83 -10.58 -24.91 -16.32
C PRO A 83 -9.48 -23.94 -15.88
N ASP A 84 -8.54 -24.40 -15.04
CA ASP A 84 -7.38 -23.63 -14.59
C ASP A 84 -6.69 -22.84 -15.73
N GLY A 85 -6.50 -21.55 -15.51
CA GLY A 85 -5.88 -20.63 -16.48
C GLY A 85 -6.80 -20.19 -17.62
N THR A 86 -8.08 -20.54 -17.60
CA THR A 86 -9.09 -20.00 -18.51
C THR A 86 -9.72 -18.77 -17.85
N PRO A 87 -9.69 -17.59 -18.51
CA PRO A 87 -10.33 -16.39 -17.97
C PRO A 87 -11.84 -16.59 -17.74
N ILE A 88 -12.34 -16.06 -16.62
CA ILE A 88 -13.74 -16.16 -16.21
C ILE A 88 -14.46 -14.86 -16.61
N PRO A 89 -15.48 -14.89 -17.47
CA PRO A 89 -16.22 -13.70 -17.90
C PRO A 89 -17.23 -13.26 -16.85
N LEU A 90 -17.23 -11.97 -16.51
CA LEU A 90 -18.16 -11.36 -15.54
C LEU A 90 -19.21 -10.47 -16.23
N VAL A 91 -18.86 -9.87 -17.38
CA VAL A 91 -19.80 -9.07 -18.19
C VAL A 91 -19.65 -9.44 -19.66
N ALA A 92 -20.77 -9.71 -20.33
CA ALA A 92 -20.82 -9.96 -21.77
C ALA A 92 -21.83 -9.04 -22.45
N SER A 93 -21.52 -8.61 -23.68
CA SER A 93 -22.38 -7.76 -24.49
C SER A 93 -22.39 -8.24 -25.94
N ALA A 94 -23.60 -8.49 -26.46
CA ALA A 94 -23.79 -8.81 -27.87
C ALA A 94 -25.25 -8.62 -28.31
N GLY A 95 -25.42 -7.96 -29.46
CA GLY A 95 -26.71 -7.93 -30.15
C GLY A 95 -27.82 -7.21 -29.39
N GLY A 96 -27.49 -6.16 -28.63
CA GLY A 96 -28.45 -5.40 -27.81
C GLY A 96 -28.78 -6.06 -26.47
N VAL A 97 -28.01 -7.08 -26.06
CA VAL A 97 -28.11 -7.70 -24.73
C VAL A 97 -26.79 -7.52 -24.01
N VAL A 98 -26.84 -7.03 -22.77
CA VAL A 98 -25.69 -6.95 -21.86
C VAL A 98 -26.02 -7.75 -20.60
N ALA A 99 -25.17 -8.70 -20.25
CA ALA A 99 -25.31 -9.57 -19.09
C ALA A 99 -24.24 -9.26 -18.05
N PHE A 100 -24.65 -9.05 -16.81
CA PHE A 100 -23.79 -8.81 -15.66
C PHE A 100 -23.97 -9.94 -14.66
N GLY A 101 -22.88 -10.57 -14.24
CA GLY A 101 -22.92 -11.66 -13.27
C GLY A 101 -23.36 -11.25 -11.85
N ALA A 102 -23.41 -9.96 -11.55
CA ALA A 102 -23.87 -9.39 -10.29
C ALA A 102 -24.69 -8.12 -10.53
N PRO A 103 -25.56 -7.70 -9.58
CA PRO A 103 -26.31 -6.44 -9.59
C PRO A 103 -25.41 -5.23 -9.28
N ILE A 104 -24.41 -4.97 -10.13
CA ILE A 104 -23.29 -4.04 -9.87
C ILE A 104 -23.66 -2.55 -9.67
N GLY A 105 -24.94 -2.17 -9.75
CA GLY A 105 -25.41 -0.79 -9.55
C GLY A 105 -26.31 -0.62 -8.34
N GLN A 106 -26.37 -1.61 -7.45
CA GLN A 106 -27.21 -1.54 -6.27
C GLN A 106 -26.68 -0.49 -5.26
N ASP A 107 -27.55 -0.01 -4.37
CA ASP A 107 -27.23 1.04 -3.39
C ASP A 107 -26.17 0.60 -2.35
N ASP A 108 -25.98 -0.71 -2.17
CA ASP A 108 -24.92 -1.27 -1.32
C ASP A 108 -23.57 -1.41 -2.07
N THR A 109 -23.53 -1.13 -3.38
CA THR A 109 -22.27 -1.09 -4.15
C THR A 109 -21.46 0.14 -3.77
N ASP A 110 -20.16 -0.06 -3.51
CA ASP A 110 -19.23 1.04 -3.30
C ASP A 110 -18.89 1.70 -4.66
N PHE A 111 -19.54 2.83 -4.95
CA PHE A 111 -19.33 3.61 -6.17
C PHE A 111 -17.94 4.26 -6.27
N ASN A 112 -17.06 4.10 -5.27
CA ASN A 112 -15.64 4.42 -5.47
C ASN A 112 -14.93 3.43 -6.44
N TYR A 113 -15.57 2.32 -6.82
CA TYR A 113 -15.06 1.33 -7.80
C TYR A 113 -15.55 1.58 -9.24
N GLY A 114 -16.07 2.77 -9.56
CA GLY A 114 -16.46 3.17 -10.92
C GLY A 114 -17.64 2.38 -11.51
N ASN A 115 -18.35 1.63 -10.67
CA ASN A 115 -19.45 0.74 -11.04
C ASN A 115 -20.63 1.48 -11.69
N GLU A 116 -21.04 2.61 -11.11
CA GLU A 116 -22.06 3.51 -11.62
C GLU A 116 -21.65 4.12 -12.96
N GLU A 117 -20.36 4.46 -13.09
CA GLU A 117 -19.83 5.05 -14.31
C GLU A 117 -19.84 4.04 -15.45
N PHE A 118 -19.44 2.81 -15.16
CA PHE A 118 -19.50 1.70 -16.08
C PHE A 118 -20.93 1.43 -16.55
N LEU A 119 -21.91 1.39 -15.64
CA LEU A 119 -23.30 1.20 -16.02
C LEU A 119 -23.82 2.34 -16.89
N LEU A 120 -23.49 3.59 -16.57
CA LEU A 120 -23.88 4.73 -17.39
C LEU A 120 -23.15 4.74 -18.75
N ASN A 121 -21.88 4.35 -18.79
CA ASN A 121 -21.13 4.12 -20.03
C ASN A 121 -21.79 3.05 -20.91
N VAL A 122 -22.26 1.94 -20.32
CA VAL A 122 -23.02 0.92 -21.04
C VAL A 122 -24.32 1.50 -21.60
N LEU A 123 -25.10 2.22 -20.79
CA LEU A 123 -26.32 2.87 -21.26
C LEU A 123 -26.03 3.83 -22.43
N ASP A 124 -25.02 4.68 -22.31
CA ASP A 124 -24.63 5.65 -23.33
C ASP A 124 -24.19 4.98 -24.62
N ALA A 125 -23.35 3.95 -24.53
CA ALA A 125 -22.83 3.23 -25.68
C ALA A 125 -23.94 2.48 -26.44
N GLU A 126 -24.90 1.90 -25.72
CA GLU A 126 -25.99 1.12 -26.31
C GLU A 126 -27.14 1.99 -26.84
N THR A 127 -27.39 3.17 -26.25
CA THR A 127 -28.54 4.04 -26.60
C THR A 127 -28.16 5.33 -27.33
N GLY A 128 -26.88 5.70 -27.30
CA GLY A 128 -26.39 6.97 -27.84
C GLY A 128 -26.50 8.17 -26.88
N GLY A 129 -26.61 7.91 -25.57
CA GLY A 129 -26.46 8.92 -24.51
C GLY A 129 -27.74 9.52 -23.92
N SER A 130 -28.90 8.88 -24.14
CA SER A 130 -30.19 9.24 -23.50
C SER A 130 -31.24 8.18 -23.87
N GLY A 131 -32.25 7.98 -23.04
CA GLY A 131 -33.36 7.09 -23.38
C GLY A 131 -34.33 6.87 -22.23
N THR A 132 -35.38 6.09 -22.48
CA THR A 132 -36.33 5.64 -21.46
C THR A 132 -35.96 4.24 -20.97
N ILE A 133 -35.78 4.09 -19.65
CA ILE A 133 -35.48 2.81 -19.00
C ILE A 133 -36.77 2.23 -18.42
N ALA A 134 -37.15 1.02 -18.84
CA ALA A 134 -38.14 0.21 -18.16
C ALA A 134 -37.44 -0.78 -17.21
N PHE A 135 -37.53 -0.51 -15.91
CA PHE A 135 -36.99 -1.39 -14.87
C PHE A 135 -38.08 -2.34 -14.39
N ASP A 136 -37.92 -3.62 -14.69
CA ASP A 136 -38.86 -4.65 -14.30
C ASP A 136 -38.84 -4.89 -12.79
N TYR A 137 -40.01 -4.87 -12.17
CA TYR A 137 -40.24 -5.34 -10.81
C TYR A 137 -41.47 -6.27 -10.70
N GLY A 138 -41.95 -6.78 -11.84
CA GLY A 138 -43.16 -7.63 -11.94
C GLY A 138 -42.94 -9.12 -11.71
N HIS A 139 -41.70 -9.58 -11.58
CA HIS A 139 -41.32 -11.00 -11.57
C HIS A 139 -40.65 -11.43 -10.25
N ASP A 140 -40.99 -10.76 -9.15
CA ASP A 140 -40.46 -11.03 -7.79
C ASP A 140 -38.93 -11.00 -7.74
N GLN A 141 -38.36 -9.97 -8.37
CA GLN A 141 -36.92 -9.70 -8.40
C GLN A 141 -36.41 -9.54 -6.98
N PHE A 142 -35.29 -10.21 -6.68
CA PHE A 142 -34.60 -9.98 -5.42
C PHE A 142 -34.06 -8.55 -5.33
N TYR A 143 -33.50 -8.05 -6.45
CA TYR A 143 -33.06 -6.66 -6.60
C TYR A 143 -34.05 -5.86 -7.45
N GLY A 144 -35.10 -5.33 -6.83
CA GLY A 144 -35.98 -4.40 -7.51
C GLY A 144 -35.34 -3.01 -7.70
N PRO A 145 -36.02 -2.10 -8.41
CA PRO A 145 -35.50 -0.75 -8.64
C PRO A 145 -35.29 0.07 -7.35
N TRP A 146 -35.93 -0.30 -6.24
CA TRP A 146 -35.73 0.30 -4.92
C TRP A 146 -34.37 -0.04 -4.27
N THR A 147 -33.58 -0.95 -4.85
CA THR A 147 -32.19 -1.19 -4.43
C THR A 147 -31.19 -0.58 -5.40
N PHE A 148 -31.63 0.18 -6.41
CA PHE A 148 -30.79 0.87 -7.39
C PHE A 148 -31.06 2.39 -7.35
N GLU A 149 -31.66 2.92 -6.28
CA GLU A 149 -32.18 4.30 -6.26
C GLU A 149 -31.09 5.34 -6.52
N ALA A 150 -29.88 5.12 -5.99
CA ALA A 150 -28.73 6.00 -6.21
C ALA A 150 -28.32 6.03 -7.68
N PHE A 151 -28.05 4.86 -8.27
CA PHE A 151 -27.69 4.75 -9.68
C PHE A 151 -28.79 5.27 -10.62
N LEU A 152 -30.06 4.98 -10.33
CA LEU A 152 -31.17 5.45 -11.16
C LEU A 152 -31.32 6.98 -11.09
N GLY A 153 -31.12 7.59 -9.91
CA GLY A 153 -31.05 9.04 -9.77
C GLY A 153 -29.91 9.65 -10.59
N TYR A 154 -28.73 9.01 -10.56
CA TYR A 154 -27.59 9.40 -11.39
C TYR A 154 -27.89 9.31 -12.89
N ALA A 155 -28.48 8.21 -13.36
CA ALA A 155 -28.90 8.08 -14.75
C ALA A 155 -29.96 9.12 -15.14
N GLU A 156 -30.89 9.48 -14.25
CA GLU A 156 -31.86 10.56 -14.48
C GLU A 156 -31.19 11.93 -14.65
N ASP A 157 -30.22 12.24 -13.78
CA ASP A 157 -29.43 13.49 -13.86
C ASP A 157 -28.61 13.55 -15.17
N ASP A 158 -28.22 12.40 -15.71
CA ASP A 158 -27.52 12.24 -16.99
C ASP A 158 -28.44 12.03 -18.21
N GLY A 159 -29.76 12.25 -18.05
CA GLY A 159 -30.68 12.40 -19.17
C GLY A 159 -31.46 11.14 -19.57
N TYR A 160 -31.53 10.14 -18.69
CA TYR A 160 -32.45 9.02 -18.83
C TYR A 160 -33.79 9.29 -18.13
N ASP A 161 -34.88 8.80 -18.71
CA ASP A 161 -36.20 8.78 -18.07
C ASP A 161 -36.43 7.38 -17.48
N VAL A 162 -36.50 7.25 -16.15
CA VAL A 162 -36.64 5.94 -15.48
C VAL A 162 -38.10 5.62 -15.17
N ASN A 163 -38.59 4.48 -15.67
CA ASN A 163 -39.92 3.94 -15.41
C ASN A 163 -39.82 2.56 -14.74
N TRP A 164 -40.32 2.46 -13.52
CA TRP A 164 -40.45 1.17 -12.84
C TRP A 164 -41.75 0.51 -13.32
N THR A 165 -41.74 -0.77 -13.68
CA THR A 165 -42.93 -1.47 -14.18
C THR A 165 -43.14 -2.88 -13.61
N GLU A 166 -44.41 -3.22 -13.31
CA GLU A 166 -44.85 -4.60 -13.03
C GLU A 166 -45.26 -5.36 -14.31
N THR A 167 -45.32 -4.67 -15.44
CA THR A 167 -45.83 -5.18 -16.71
C THR A 167 -44.86 -4.84 -17.84
N LEU A 168 -43.62 -5.32 -17.73
CA LEU A 168 -42.53 -4.97 -18.65
C LEU A 168 -42.95 -5.02 -20.12
N ALA A 169 -43.63 -6.09 -20.55
CA ALA A 169 -44.06 -6.27 -21.93
C ALA A 169 -45.00 -5.16 -22.47
N ASP A 170 -45.77 -4.50 -21.61
CA ASP A 170 -46.66 -3.41 -22.01
C ASP A 170 -45.89 -2.08 -22.19
N ASP A 171 -44.76 -1.91 -21.50
CA ASP A 171 -43.95 -0.68 -21.50
C ASP A 171 -42.74 -0.72 -22.44
N LEU A 172 -42.28 -1.93 -22.85
CA LEU A 172 -41.21 -2.11 -23.84
C LEU A 172 -41.38 -1.27 -25.13
N PRO A 173 -42.60 -1.11 -25.72
CA PRO A 173 -42.77 -0.33 -26.95
C PRO A 173 -42.45 1.17 -26.82
N ASP A 174 -42.48 1.70 -25.60
CA ASP A 174 -42.21 3.12 -25.30
C ASP A 174 -40.86 3.29 -24.57
N SER A 175 -40.03 2.25 -24.53
CA SER A 175 -38.74 2.22 -23.82
C SER A 175 -37.57 2.03 -24.80
N ASP A 176 -36.39 2.51 -24.42
CA ASP A 176 -35.14 2.29 -25.14
C ASP A 176 -34.28 1.21 -24.46
N VAL A 177 -34.40 1.08 -23.13
CA VAL A 177 -33.69 0.10 -22.31
C VAL A 177 -34.68 -0.69 -21.46
N ALA A 178 -34.47 -1.99 -21.33
CA ALA A 178 -35.14 -2.86 -20.37
C ALA A 178 -34.12 -3.39 -19.36
N VAL A 179 -34.43 -3.32 -18.07
CA VAL A 179 -33.60 -3.86 -16.99
C VAL A 179 -34.35 -4.99 -16.29
N VAL A 180 -33.71 -6.16 -16.18
CA VAL A 180 -34.23 -7.33 -15.47
C VAL A 180 -33.12 -7.90 -14.58
N THR A 181 -33.44 -8.10 -13.31
CA THR A 181 -32.50 -8.50 -12.24
C THR A 181 -33.01 -9.77 -11.55
N SER A 182 -32.29 -10.89 -11.66
CA SER A 182 -32.57 -12.18 -11.00
C SER A 182 -34.07 -12.47 -10.77
N PRO A 183 -34.86 -12.67 -11.86
CA PRO A 183 -36.31 -12.78 -11.76
C PRO A 183 -36.73 -14.12 -11.15
N SER A 184 -37.28 -14.10 -9.92
CA SER A 184 -37.70 -15.34 -9.22
C SER A 184 -38.91 -16.01 -9.88
N GLU A 185 -39.77 -15.25 -10.55
CA GLU A 185 -40.89 -15.77 -11.34
C GLU A 185 -40.56 -15.86 -12.84
N ALA A 186 -40.95 -16.98 -13.46
CA ALA A 186 -40.71 -17.20 -14.87
C ALA A 186 -41.58 -16.28 -15.76
N PHE A 187 -40.94 -15.66 -16.75
CA PHE A 187 -41.62 -14.92 -17.81
C PHE A 187 -42.54 -15.84 -18.62
N THR A 188 -43.73 -15.36 -18.94
CA THR A 188 -44.64 -16.04 -19.86
C THR A 188 -44.11 -15.98 -21.29
N GLN A 189 -44.57 -16.90 -22.14
CA GLN A 189 -44.18 -16.88 -23.55
C GLN A 189 -44.51 -15.54 -24.25
N SER A 190 -45.61 -14.89 -23.86
CA SER A 190 -45.96 -13.57 -24.41
C SER A 190 -44.97 -12.48 -24.02
N GLU A 191 -44.45 -12.50 -22.80
CA GLU A 191 -43.43 -11.55 -22.36
C GLU A 191 -42.09 -11.84 -23.04
N LEU A 192 -41.69 -13.11 -23.15
CA LEU A 192 -40.50 -13.51 -23.90
C LEU A 192 -40.58 -13.11 -25.38
N ASP A 193 -41.74 -13.26 -26.02
CA ASP A 193 -41.98 -12.79 -27.39
C ASP A 193 -41.86 -11.26 -27.50
N ALA A 194 -42.27 -10.52 -26.46
CA ALA A 194 -42.16 -9.06 -26.41
C ALA A 194 -40.70 -8.61 -26.23
N VAL A 195 -39.95 -9.25 -25.33
CA VAL A 195 -38.50 -9.01 -25.17
C VAL A 195 -37.74 -9.30 -26.46
N SER A 196 -38.06 -10.41 -27.13
CA SER A 196 -37.47 -10.77 -28.42
C SER A 196 -37.74 -9.71 -29.50
N ALA A 197 -38.97 -9.20 -29.57
CA ALA A 197 -39.34 -8.14 -30.50
C ALA A 197 -38.64 -6.80 -30.18
N PHE A 198 -38.57 -6.43 -28.89
CA PHE A 198 -37.91 -5.23 -28.42
C PHE A 198 -36.44 -5.18 -28.82
N VAL A 199 -35.67 -6.25 -28.53
CA VAL A 199 -34.25 -6.33 -28.91
C VAL A 199 -34.09 -6.35 -30.44
N ALA A 200 -34.96 -7.06 -31.17
CA ALA A 200 -34.92 -7.09 -32.63
C ALA A 200 -35.23 -5.72 -33.28
N ASP A 201 -36.01 -4.88 -32.62
CA ASP A 201 -36.33 -3.51 -33.05
C ASP A 201 -35.26 -2.49 -32.62
N GLY A 202 -34.20 -2.93 -31.93
CA GLY A 202 -33.02 -2.15 -31.56
C GLY A 202 -33.02 -1.62 -30.13
N GLY A 203 -33.93 -2.10 -29.28
CA GLY A 203 -33.89 -1.82 -27.84
C GLY A 203 -32.77 -2.60 -27.14
N THR A 204 -32.32 -2.08 -26.00
CA THR A 204 -31.23 -2.65 -25.21
C THR A 204 -31.76 -3.37 -23.98
N LEU A 205 -31.34 -4.60 -23.76
CA LEU A 205 -31.69 -5.40 -22.59
C LEU A 205 -30.47 -5.55 -21.67
N LEU A 206 -30.58 -5.02 -20.44
CA LEU A 206 -29.62 -5.27 -19.36
C LEU A 206 -30.16 -6.39 -18.47
N LEU A 207 -29.38 -7.47 -18.35
CA LEU A 207 -29.68 -8.62 -17.51
C LEU A 207 -28.66 -8.71 -16.39
N PHE A 208 -29.15 -8.82 -15.17
CA PHE A 208 -28.32 -9.02 -13.99
C PHE A 208 -28.67 -10.37 -13.37
N ASP A 209 -27.64 -11.14 -13.07
CA ASP A 209 -27.76 -12.33 -12.24
C ASP A 209 -27.07 -12.11 -10.89
N GLN A 210 -26.97 -13.15 -10.08
CA GLN A 210 -26.17 -13.19 -8.86
C GLN A 210 -25.69 -14.61 -8.59
N SER A 211 -24.86 -14.78 -7.57
CA SER A 211 -24.35 -16.08 -7.17
C SER A 211 -25.43 -17.05 -6.69
N ASP A 212 -25.13 -18.34 -6.86
CA ASP A 212 -25.93 -19.48 -6.41
C ASP A 212 -26.01 -19.63 -4.86
N PHE A 213 -25.41 -18.72 -4.08
CA PHE A 213 -25.42 -18.80 -2.61
C PHE A 213 -26.85 -18.80 -2.05
N ARG A 214 -27.30 -19.99 -1.62
CA ARG A 214 -28.67 -20.29 -1.13
C ARG A 214 -29.76 -20.27 -2.22
N ASN A 215 -29.39 -20.35 -3.50
CA ASN A 215 -30.29 -20.50 -4.66
C ASN A 215 -31.28 -19.33 -4.79
N PHE A 216 -30.74 -18.10 -4.77
CA PHE A 216 -31.51 -16.85 -4.95
C PHE A 216 -31.32 -16.22 -6.34
N ASP A 217 -30.34 -16.70 -7.09
CA ASP A 217 -29.94 -16.34 -8.45
C ASP A 217 -31.09 -16.41 -9.46
N ALA A 218 -31.93 -17.46 -9.37
CA ALA A 218 -32.98 -17.72 -10.35
C ALA A 218 -32.41 -17.76 -11.79
N THR A 219 -31.18 -18.28 -11.95
CA THR A 219 -30.38 -18.36 -13.18
C THR A 219 -31.19 -18.88 -14.37
N ASP A 220 -32.05 -19.88 -14.14
CA ASP A 220 -32.90 -20.47 -15.18
C ASP A 220 -33.89 -19.47 -15.81
N ASN A 221 -34.47 -18.57 -15.01
CA ASN A 221 -35.42 -17.57 -15.50
C ASN A 221 -34.67 -16.46 -16.26
N ALA A 222 -33.54 -15.98 -15.74
CA ALA A 222 -32.69 -15.01 -16.44
C ALA A 222 -32.21 -15.56 -17.79
N ASN A 223 -31.81 -16.83 -17.82
CA ASN A 223 -31.40 -17.53 -19.05
C ASN A 223 -32.53 -17.71 -20.06
N ALA A 224 -33.78 -17.88 -19.62
CA ALA A 224 -34.93 -17.90 -20.51
C ALA A 224 -35.14 -16.56 -21.22
N VAL A 225 -34.95 -15.44 -20.51
CA VAL A 225 -35.02 -14.09 -21.07
C VAL A 225 -33.86 -13.85 -22.05
N ALA A 226 -32.62 -14.16 -21.65
CA ALA A 226 -31.43 -14.06 -22.51
C ALA A 226 -31.59 -14.86 -23.82
N ALA A 227 -32.09 -16.09 -23.73
CA ALA A 227 -32.33 -16.95 -24.89
C ALA A 227 -33.43 -16.40 -25.82
N ALA A 228 -34.49 -15.80 -25.27
CA ALA A 228 -35.56 -15.17 -26.07
C ALA A 228 -35.07 -13.91 -26.80
N ALA A 229 -34.19 -13.14 -26.17
CA ALA A 229 -33.50 -11.99 -26.77
C ALA A 229 -32.47 -12.40 -27.83
N GLY A 230 -32.07 -13.67 -27.87
CA GLY A 230 -31.10 -14.19 -28.84
C GLY A 230 -29.64 -13.98 -28.45
N ALA A 231 -29.35 -13.85 -27.15
CA ALA A 231 -28.00 -13.70 -26.64
C ALA A 231 -27.12 -14.94 -27.00
N PRO A 232 -25.86 -14.74 -27.41
CA PRO A 232 -24.92 -15.83 -27.68
C PRO A 232 -24.28 -16.41 -26.40
N PHE A 233 -24.64 -15.88 -25.26
CA PHE A 233 -24.19 -16.24 -23.92
C PHE A 233 -25.39 -16.49 -23.00
N ARG A 234 -25.11 -17.03 -21.82
CA ARG A 234 -26.06 -17.31 -20.75
C ARG A 234 -25.33 -17.18 -19.41
N PHE A 235 -26.04 -17.02 -18.31
CA PHE A 235 -25.49 -17.08 -16.96
C PHE A 235 -25.14 -18.52 -16.57
N ASN A 236 -24.07 -18.64 -15.79
CA ASN A 236 -23.68 -19.84 -15.07
C ASN A 236 -24.37 -19.84 -13.70
N ASP A 237 -24.73 -21.02 -13.21
CA ASP A 237 -25.30 -21.17 -11.87
C ASP A 237 -24.16 -21.41 -10.89
N ASP A 238 -23.38 -20.37 -10.60
CA ASP A 238 -22.15 -20.49 -9.81
C ASP A 238 -21.84 -19.21 -9.02
N GLN A 239 -20.78 -19.27 -8.21
CA GLN A 239 -20.19 -18.08 -7.60
C GLN A 239 -18.72 -17.94 -8.01
N VAL A 240 -18.33 -16.73 -8.38
CA VAL A 240 -16.92 -16.38 -8.61
C VAL A 240 -16.34 -15.79 -7.33
N LEU A 241 -15.25 -16.38 -6.85
CA LEU A 241 -14.50 -15.91 -5.69
C LEU A 241 -13.09 -15.49 -6.10
N ASP A 242 -12.54 -14.48 -5.43
CA ASP A 242 -11.13 -14.09 -5.57
C ASP A 242 -10.58 -13.67 -4.20
N ALA A 243 -9.60 -14.39 -3.67
CA ALA A 243 -8.98 -14.10 -2.36
C ALA A 243 -7.89 -13.01 -2.42
N GLU A 244 -7.44 -12.64 -3.62
CA GLU A 244 -6.34 -11.69 -3.82
C GLU A 244 -6.82 -10.31 -4.27
N ASN A 245 -7.87 -10.25 -5.10
CA ASN A 245 -8.42 -9.02 -5.66
C ASN A 245 -9.89 -8.89 -5.26
N ASN A 246 -10.17 -8.37 -4.07
CA ASN A 246 -11.52 -8.20 -3.53
C ASN A 246 -11.62 -6.98 -2.60
N VAL A 247 -12.85 -6.64 -2.19
CA VAL A 247 -13.14 -5.57 -1.22
C VAL A 247 -13.42 -6.16 0.17
N GLY A 248 -12.49 -6.97 0.67
CA GLY A 248 -12.54 -7.61 1.98
C GLY A 248 -12.89 -9.09 1.91
N PRO A 249 -14.16 -9.48 1.68
CA PRO A 249 -14.53 -10.87 1.48
C PRO A 249 -14.22 -11.39 0.07
N ASP A 250 -13.75 -12.64 -0.05
CA ASP A 250 -13.43 -13.27 -1.35
C ASP A 250 -14.60 -13.30 -2.35
N PHE A 251 -15.85 -13.21 -1.87
CA PHE A 251 -17.06 -13.18 -2.70
C PHE A 251 -17.41 -11.80 -3.27
N ILE A 252 -16.56 -10.79 -3.02
CA ILE A 252 -16.68 -9.45 -3.61
C ILE A 252 -15.44 -9.16 -4.46
N PRO A 253 -15.19 -9.94 -5.53
CA PRO A 253 -14.02 -9.74 -6.39
C PRO A 253 -14.01 -8.35 -7.03
N THR A 254 -12.81 -7.86 -7.30
CA THR A 254 -12.54 -6.63 -8.06
C THR A 254 -11.74 -6.95 -9.30
N THR A 255 -11.91 -6.17 -10.37
CA THR A 255 -11.16 -6.39 -11.61
C THR A 255 -10.96 -5.14 -12.43
N SER A 256 -9.79 -5.06 -13.06
CA SER A 256 -9.46 -4.07 -14.11
C SER A 256 -9.23 -4.74 -15.47
N LYS A 257 -9.62 -6.02 -15.64
CA LYS A 257 -9.48 -6.78 -16.89
C LYS A 257 -10.56 -6.40 -17.90
N PHE A 258 -10.51 -5.14 -18.33
CA PHE A 258 -11.41 -4.56 -19.30
C PHE A 258 -10.99 -4.94 -20.72
N ASN A 259 -11.98 -5.20 -21.58
CA ASN A 259 -11.79 -5.41 -23.00
C ASN A 259 -12.01 -4.09 -23.75
N ASP A 260 -10.92 -3.46 -24.18
CA ASP A 260 -10.93 -2.16 -24.87
C ASP A 260 -11.61 -2.16 -26.26
N ALA A 261 -12.10 -3.31 -26.73
CA ALA A 261 -13.00 -3.39 -27.87
C ALA A 261 -14.41 -2.82 -27.59
N PHE A 262 -14.76 -2.63 -26.32
CA PHE A 262 -16.02 -2.03 -25.88
C PHE A 262 -15.78 -0.60 -25.37
N ASP A 263 -16.64 0.33 -25.77
CA ASP A 263 -16.57 1.75 -25.36
C ASP A 263 -17.22 1.98 -23.97
N TYR A 264 -17.04 1.04 -23.03
CA TYR A 264 -17.73 1.07 -21.72
C TYR A 264 -16.88 1.63 -20.57
N PHE A 265 -15.60 1.93 -20.80
CA PHE A 265 -14.63 2.11 -19.73
C PHE A 265 -14.12 3.55 -19.62
N ALA A 266 -14.78 4.52 -20.24
CA ALA A 266 -14.36 5.92 -20.14
C ALA A 266 -14.65 6.48 -18.74
N ASP A 267 -13.63 7.07 -18.11
CA ASP A 267 -13.75 7.78 -16.83
C ASP A 267 -14.68 9.00 -16.97
N ARG A 268 -15.60 9.19 -16.03
CA ARG A 268 -16.55 10.32 -16.02
C ARG A 268 -16.62 10.97 -14.62
N GLU A 269 -17.60 11.83 -14.40
CA GLU A 269 -17.88 12.39 -13.06
C GLU A 269 -19.05 11.57 -12.50
N GLY A 270 -18.76 10.63 -11.60
CA GLY A 270 -19.71 9.64 -11.08
C GLY A 270 -20.41 9.99 -9.77
N LEU A 271 -21.07 8.98 -9.17
CA LEU A 271 -21.59 9.03 -7.80
C LEU A 271 -20.49 8.77 -6.76
N GLY A 272 -19.33 8.27 -7.19
CA GLY A 272 -18.13 8.17 -6.37
C GLY A 272 -17.90 9.44 -5.56
N PHE A 273 -17.60 9.27 -4.27
CA PHE A 273 -17.42 10.40 -3.36
C PHE A 273 -16.07 11.07 -3.62
N GLU A 274 -16.03 11.93 -4.64
CA GLU A 274 -14.85 12.69 -5.01
C GLU A 274 -14.58 13.83 -4.01
N LEU A 275 -13.37 13.80 -3.47
CA LEU A 275 -12.89 14.77 -2.52
C LEU A 275 -11.83 15.64 -3.20
N ASP A 276 -12.13 16.93 -3.31
CA ASP A 276 -11.16 17.94 -3.74
C ASP A 276 -10.10 18.10 -2.64
N ARG A 277 -8.87 17.72 -2.97
CA ARG A 277 -7.73 17.80 -2.06
C ARG A 277 -7.44 19.22 -1.56
N GLU A 278 -7.83 20.25 -2.32
CA GLU A 278 -7.62 21.66 -1.94
C GLU A 278 -8.75 22.19 -1.03
N ALA A 279 -9.85 21.44 -0.90
CA ALA A 279 -11.00 21.84 -0.12
C ALA A 279 -10.87 21.49 1.37
N THR A 280 -11.67 22.17 2.18
CA THR A 280 -11.88 21.87 3.59
C THR A 280 -13.33 21.44 3.76
N TYR A 281 -13.54 20.27 4.35
CA TYR A 281 -14.86 19.69 4.52
C TYR A 281 -15.29 19.73 5.98
N PRO A 282 -16.37 20.45 6.32
CA PRO A 282 -17.00 20.30 7.62
C PRO A 282 -17.77 18.98 7.67
N VAL A 283 -17.36 18.06 8.53
CA VAL A 283 -17.95 16.72 8.64
C VAL A 283 -18.41 16.42 10.05
N GLU A 284 -19.51 15.68 10.20
CA GLU A 284 -20.04 15.24 11.49
C GLU A 284 -19.40 13.92 11.91
N VAL A 285 -18.80 13.84 13.10
CA VAL A 285 -18.29 12.58 13.64
C VAL A 285 -19.46 11.65 13.94
N VAL A 286 -19.47 10.47 13.34
CA VAL A 286 -20.49 9.44 13.55
C VAL A 286 -20.08 8.52 14.69
N GLU A 287 -18.89 7.94 14.58
CA GLU A 287 -18.34 6.99 15.53
C GLU A 287 -16.81 7.06 15.50
N VAL A 288 -16.18 6.87 16.66
CA VAL A 288 -14.73 6.70 16.76
C VAL A 288 -14.44 5.22 16.73
N THR A 289 -13.77 4.76 15.68
CA THR A 289 -13.36 3.36 15.56
C THR A 289 -12.24 3.08 16.57
N ASP A 290 -11.19 3.90 16.57
CA ASP A 290 -10.05 3.82 17.50
C ASP A 290 -9.29 5.17 17.55
N GLY A 291 -8.04 5.17 18.04
CA GLY A 291 -7.28 6.40 18.29
C GLY A 291 -6.80 7.13 17.03
N ASP A 292 -6.83 6.46 15.88
CA ASP A 292 -6.40 7.02 14.59
C ASP A 292 -7.41 6.82 13.47
N THR A 293 -8.57 6.22 13.74
CA THR A 293 -9.63 6.00 12.75
C THR A 293 -11.00 6.47 13.27
N VAL A 294 -11.71 7.26 12.46
CA VAL A 294 -13.02 7.83 12.79
C VAL A 294 -13.96 7.80 11.59
N ASP A 295 -15.21 7.41 11.80
CA ASP A 295 -16.25 7.49 10.79
C ASP A 295 -16.90 8.88 10.82
N VAL A 296 -16.98 9.53 9.67
CA VAL A 296 -17.55 10.87 9.54
C VAL A 296 -18.62 10.91 8.48
N ARG A 297 -19.61 11.78 8.67
CA ARG A 297 -20.70 12.03 7.74
C ARG A 297 -20.56 13.40 7.11
N PHE A 298 -20.48 13.42 5.79
CA PHE A 298 -20.39 14.63 4.97
C PHE A 298 -21.75 15.30 4.79
N GLU A 299 -21.72 16.54 4.28
CA GLU A 299 -22.92 17.21 3.78
C GLU A 299 -23.53 16.37 2.64
N GLY A 300 -24.81 16.03 2.74
CA GLY A 300 -25.49 15.10 1.82
C GLY A 300 -25.79 13.72 2.43
N GLY A 301 -25.10 13.34 3.51
CA GLY A 301 -25.41 12.13 4.29
C GLY A 301 -24.44 10.95 4.09
N GLN A 302 -23.55 11.02 3.09
CA GLN A 302 -22.49 10.04 2.85
C GLN A 302 -21.62 9.89 4.10
N THR A 303 -21.30 8.65 4.49
CA THR A 303 -20.43 8.34 5.62
C THR A 303 -19.16 7.67 5.12
N GLU A 304 -18.00 8.13 5.58
CA GLU A 304 -16.69 7.62 5.19
C GLU A 304 -15.82 7.40 6.43
N ALA A 305 -14.98 6.37 6.39
CA ALA A 305 -13.93 6.18 7.37
C ALA A 305 -12.73 7.08 7.05
N ILE A 306 -12.31 7.88 8.04
CA ILE A 306 -11.11 8.71 7.97
C ILE A 306 -9.98 8.02 8.73
N ARG A 307 -8.89 7.67 8.04
CA ARG A 307 -7.60 7.40 8.70
C ARG A 307 -6.89 8.72 8.95
N ILE A 308 -6.68 9.01 10.21
CA ILE A 308 -6.04 10.22 10.70
C ILE A 308 -4.57 10.16 10.30
N LEU A 309 -4.19 11.02 9.36
CA LEU A 309 -2.91 10.94 8.66
C LEU A 309 -1.71 11.28 9.55
N GLY A 310 -0.63 10.52 9.42
CA GLY A 310 0.67 10.75 10.05
C GLY A 310 0.77 10.26 11.49
N ILE A 311 -0.24 9.55 12.00
CA ILE A 311 -0.23 8.98 13.34
C ILE A 311 -0.59 7.49 13.32
N ASP A 312 -0.13 6.80 14.35
CA ASP A 312 -0.48 5.41 14.60
C ASP A 312 -0.69 5.20 16.10
N THR A 313 -1.75 4.51 16.46
CA THR A 313 -2.11 4.21 17.85
C THR A 313 -1.96 2.72 18.15
N PRO A 314 -1.60 2.34 19.39
CA PRO A 314 -1.49 0.93 19.73
C PRO A 314 -2.79 0.17 19.46
N GLU A 315 -2.68 -1.07 19.02
CA GLU A 315 -3.83 -1.87 18.63
C GLU A 315 -4.67 -2.28 19.85
N LYS A 316 -6.00 -2.24 19.70
CA LYS A 316 -6.92 -2.74 20.73
C LYS A 316 -6.81 -4.26 20.89
N PRO A 317 -7.29 -4.85 22.01
CA PRO A 317 -7.29 -6.31 22.19
C PRO A 317 -7.92 -7.13 21.05
N SER A 318 -8.91 -6.58 20.34
CA SER A 318 -9.54 -7.23 19.18
C SER A 318 -8.64 -7.33 17.96
N ALA A 319 -7.62 -6.47 17.87
CA ALA A 319 -6.69 -6.31 16.76
C ALA A 319 -5.23 -6.63 17.16
N ALA A 320 -5.01 -7.17 18.37
CA ALA A 320 -3.68 -7.44 18.93
C ALA A 320 -2.78 -8.37 18.10
N PHE A 321 -3.29 -8.99 17.04
CA PHE A 321 -2.53 -9.85 16.13
C PHE A 321 -1.80 -9.08 15.01
N ALA A 322 -2.24 -7.86 14.66
CA ALA A 322 -1.42 -6.95 13.86
C ALA A 322 -0.29 -6.31 14.65
N GLU A 323 -0.44 -6.17 15.97
CA GLU A 323 0.49 -5.39 16.78
C GLU A 323 1.93 -5.93 16.71
N ARG A 324 2.89 -5.02 16.66
CA ARG A 324 4.33 -5.29 16.61
C ARG A 324 5.05 -4.41 17.61
N THR A 325 5.57 -5.02 18.68
CA THR A 325 6.30 -4.27 19.71
C THR A 325 7.53 -3.56 19.15
N GLN A 326 8.14 -4.08 18.08
CA GLN A 326 9.32 -3.52 17.42
C GLN A 326 9.11 -2.08 16.93
N GLU A 327 7.89 -1.71 16.56
CA GLU A 327 7.51 -0.36 16.13
C GLU A 327 7.53 0.64 17.29
N TRP A 328 7.31 0.18 18.53
CA TRP A 328 7.22 1.02 19.73
C TRP A 328 8.54 1.13 20.48
N GLU A 329 9.15 2.32 20.47
CA GLU A 329 10.46 2.55 21.11
C GLU A 329 10.45 2.19 22.60
N GLY A 330 11.31 1.24 22.99
CA GLY A 330 11.47 0.84 24.40
C GLY A 330 10.27 0.11 25.02
N ILE A 331 9.23 -0.24 24.24
CA ILE A 331 8.04 -0.93 24.77
C ILE A 331 7.99 -2.35 24.20
N GLU A 332 8.07 -3.36 25.06
CA GLU A 332 8.08 -4.77 24.65
C GLU A 332 6.82 -5.56 25.04
N SER A 333 5.91 -4.93 25.78
CA SER A 333 4.72 -5.60 26.31
C SER A 333 3.52 -5.37 25.40
N LEU A 334 3.10 -6.43 24.69
CA LEU A 334 1.85 -6.42 23.92
C LEU A 334 0.63 -6.16 24.80
N ASP A 335 0.61 -6.68 26.03
CA ASP A 335 -0.49 -6.43 26.98
C ASP A 335 -0.56 -4.93 27.35
N TYR A 336 0.59 -4.29 27.55
CA TYR A 336 0.64 -2.85 27.81
C TYR A 336 0.15 -2.05 26.60
N LEU A 337 0.61 -2.39 25.39
CA LEU A 337 0.16 -1.73 24.15
C LEU A 337 -1.35 -1.85 23.97
N GLN A 338 -1.94 -3.01 24.22
CA GLN A 338 -3.40 -3.18 24.19
C GLN A 338 -4.16 -2.29 25.18
N GLU A 339 -3.62 -2.10 26.40
CA GLU A 339 -4.18 -1.15 27.36
C GLU A 339 -4.05 0.30 26.85
N GLN A 340 -2.95 0.63 26.18
CA GLN A 340 -2.74 1.94 25.58
C GLN A 340 -3.63 2.17 24.36
N GLY A 341 -3.96 1.14 23.57
CA GLY A 341 -4.89 1.24 22.45
C GLY A 341 -6.31 1.59 22.89
N LEU A 342 -6.76 0.98 24.00
CA LEU A 342 -8.02 1.38 24.65
C LEU A 342 -7.95 2.83 25.19
N ALA A 343 -6.81 3.26 25.70
CA ALA A 343 -6.62 4.61 26.20
C ALA A 343 -6.61 5.65 25.07
N ALA A 344 -5.99 5.33 23.93
CA ALA A 344 -5.97 6.17 22.73
C ALA A 344 -7.37 6.29 22.12
N THR A 345 -8.13 5.19 22.06
CA THR A 345 -9.54 5.21 21.63
C THR A 345 -10.38 6.10 22.55
N ALA A 346 -10.25 5.95 23.87
CA ALA A 346 -10.99 6.79 24.82
C ALA A 346 -10.58 8.28 24.75
N TYR A 347 -9.34 8.58 24.37
CA TYR A 347 -8.87 9.93 24.09
C TYR A 347 -9.55 10.50 22.83
N ALA A 348 -9.58 9.73 21.74
CA ALA A 348 -10.29 10.08 20.51
C ALA A 348 -11.79 10.35 20.75
N GLU A 349 -12.49 9.46 21.48
CA GLU A 349 -13.90 9.65 21.86
C GLU A 349 -14.13 10.94 22.68
N GLY A 350 -13.13 11.35 23.46
CA GLY A 350 -13.17 12.57 24.28
C GLY A 350 -13.02 13.85 23.48
N GLU A 351 -12.06 13.88 22.54
CA GLU A 351 -11.74 15.06 21.72
C GLU A 351 -12.63 15.15 20.46
N LEU A 352 -13.08 14.01 19.93
CA LEU A 352 -13.93 13.87 18.74
C LEU A 352 -15.26 13.17 19.09
N PRO A 353 -16.09 13.72 19.99
CA PRO A 353 -17.31 13.06 20.41
C PRO A 353 -18.31 12.92 19.26
N ALA A 354 -19.03 11.79 19.21
CA ALA A 354 -20.09 11.55 18.23
C ALA A 354 -21.11 12.69 18.19
N GLY A 355 -21.48 13.12 16.99
CA GLY A 355 -22.35 14.27 16.70
C GLY A 355 -21.64 15.63 16.73
N SER A 356 -20.35 15.70 17.06
CA SER A 356 -19.55 16.91 16.88
C SER A 356 -19.21 17.12 15.41
N THR A 357 -18.93 18.37 15.02
CA THR A 357 -18.45 18.69 13.68
C THR A 357 -16.97 18.99 13.75
N VAL A 358 -16.19 18.41 12.83
CA VAL A 358 -14.76 18.65 12.65
C VAL A 358 -14.50 19.18 11.23
N ASP A 359 -13.38 19.84 11.00
CA ASP A 359 -12.94 20.18 9.64
C ASP A 359 -11.87 19.18 9.19
N LEU A 360 -12.17 18.51 8.07
CA LEU A 360 -11.28 17.59 7.37
C LEU A 360 -10.51 18.34 6.27
N THR A 361 -9.19 18.14 6.23
CA THR A 361 -8.28 18.67 5.21
C THR A 361 -7.25 17.61 4.80
N PHE A 362 -6.58 17.80 3.66
CA PHE A 362 -5.67 16.82 3.07
C PHE A 362 -4.23 17.31 3.06
N ASP A 363 -3.30 16.36 2.94
CA ASP A 363 -1.87 16.66 2.72
C ASP A 363 -1.57 16.79 1.22
N GLU A 364 -0.58 17.64 0.88
CA GLU A 364 -0.18 17.87 -0.51
C GLU A 364 0.72 16.75 -1.07
N ASN A 365 1.39 15.99 -0.21
CA ASN A 365 2.30 14.91 -0.58
C ASN A 365 1.66 13.52 -0.49
N GLU A 366 0.53 13.38 0.19
CA GLU A 366 -0.20 12.11 0.33
C GLU A 366 -1.44 12.05 -0.57
N PRO A 367 -1.87 10.86 -1.01
CA PRO A 367 -3.13 10.69 -1.72
C PRO A 367 -4.33 10.97 -0.80
N VAL A 368 -5.48 11.30 -1.39
CA VAL A 368 -6.72 11.56 -0.65
C VAL A 368 -7.29 10.29 -0.03
N ARG A 369 -7.11 9.15 -0.71
CA ARG A 369 -7.49 7.83 -0.21
C ARG A 369 -6.29 6.91 -0.18
N ASP A 370 -6.29 5.94 0.73
CA ASP A 370 -5.32 4.86 0.73
C ASP A 370 -5.70 3.72 -0.23
N GLU A 371 -4.89 2.66 -0.27
CA GLU A 371 -5.11 1.49 -1.14
C GLU A 371 -6.38 0.68 -0.80
N PHE A 372 -7.04 0.97 0.32
CA PHE A 372 -8.28 0.33 0.77
C PHE A 372 -9.49 1.25 0.61
N GLY A 373 -9.31 2.41 -0.03
CA GLY A 373 -10.37 3.39 -0.22
C GLY A 373 -10.64 4.26 1.01
N ARG A 374 -9.91 4.14 2.13
CA ARG A 374 -10.14 5.02 3.30
C ARG A 374 -9.62 6.42 3.03
N VAL A 375 -10.35 7.42 3.48
CA VAL A 375 -9.95 8.82 3.33
C VAL A 375 -8.80 9.13 4.28
N LEU A 376 -7.70 9.65 3.76
CA LEU A 376 -6.53 10.09 4.54
C LEU A 376 -6.66 11.58 4.83
N GLY A 377 -6.59 11.99 6.10
CA GLY A 377 -6.70 13.42 6.38
C GLY A 377 -6.31 13.92 7.76
N TYR A 378 -6.30 15.24 7.84
CA TYR A 378 -6.11 16.03 9.04
C TYR A 378 -7.45 16.50 9.59
N LEU A 379 -7.65 16.30 10.89
CA LEU A 379 -8.88 16.72 11.57
C LEU A 379 -8.60 17.88 12.50
N THR A 380 -9.37 18.96 12.35
CA THR A 380 -9.37 20.08 13.29
C THR A 380 -10.71 20.20 14.00
N TYR A 381 -10.66 20.41 15.32
CA TYR A 381 -11.84 20.44 16.19
C TYR A 381 -11.81 21.63 17.16
N ASP A 382 -12.97 21.90 17.78
CA ASP A 382 -13.17 23.02 18.71
C ASP A 382 -12.92 22.57 20.16
N ALA A 383 -11.64 22.54 20.55
CA ALA A 383 -11.22 22.03 21.85
C ALA A 383 -11.69 22.91 23.03
N ASP A 384 -11.88 24.22 22.84
CA ASP A 384 -12.22 25.17 23.90
C ASP A 384 -13.71 25.56 23.94
N GLY A 385 -14.51 25.05 23.01
CA GLY A 385 -15.93 25.34 22.89
C GLY A 385 -16.21 26.77 22.41
N SER A 386 -15.26 27.42 21.76
CA SER A 386 -15.40 28.78 21.22
C SER A 386 -16.24 28.84 19.94
N GLY A 387 -16.48 27.70 19.31
CA GLY A 387 -17.06 27.57 17.98
C GLY A 387 -16.04 27.66 16.84
N THR A 388 -14.73 27.66 17.15
CA THR A 388 -13.65 27.68 16.15
C THR A 388 -12.91 26.36 16.16
N ARG A 389 -12.77 25.71 15.00
CA ARG A 389 -12.05 24.44 14.85
C ARG A 389 -10.62 24.71 14.44
N ASP A 390 -9.75 24.98 15.41
CA ASP A 390 -8.34 25.32 15.18
C ASP A 390 -7.36 24.39 15.90
N THR A 391 -7.85 23.40 16.64
CA THR A 391 -7.02 22.40 17.30
C THR A 391 -6.85 21.19 16.39
N LEU A 392 -5.62 20.93 15.96
CA LEU A 392 -5.27 19.79 15.10
C LEU A 392 -5.16 18.50 15.94
N TYR A 393 -6.10 17.58 15.74
CA TYR A 393 -6.15 16.31 16.47
C TYR A 393 -4.87 15.49 16.29
N ASN A 394 -4.39 15.36 15.04
CA ASN A 394 -3.19 14.59 14.68
C ASN A 394 -1.97 14.97 15.53
N GLU A 395 -1.72 16.26 15.74
CA GLU A 395 -0.60 16.72 16.56
C GLU A 395 -0.89 16.56 18.06
N GLN A 396 -2.14 16.79 18.46
CA GLN A 396 -2.53 16.84 19.87
C GLN A 396 -2.49 15.44 20.52
N VAL A 397 -2.95 14.40 19.81
CA VAL A 397 -2.90 13.00 20.28
C VAL A 397 -1.45 12.50 20.44
N VAL A 398 -0.55 12.89 19.53
CA VAL A 398 0.89 12.61 19.62
C VAL A 398 1.52 13.37 20.80
N ARG A 399 1.25 14.68 20.91
CA ARG A 399 1.77 15.55 21.99
C ARG A 399 1.36 15.06 23.37
N ASP A 400 0.20 14.43 23.50
CA ASP A 400 -0.29 13.88 24.76
C ASP A 400 0.11 12.42 25.00
N GLY A 401 0.81 11.80 24.04
CA GLY A 401 1.44 10.50 24.18
C GLY A 401 0.50 9.32 23.96
N PHE A 402 -0.54 9.49 23.15
CA PHE A 402 -1.49 8.42 22.79
C PHE A 402 -1.23 7.81 21.41
N ALA A 403 -0.34 8.41 20.62
CA ALA A 403 0.06 7.93 19.30
C ALA A 403 1.57 8.06 19.09
N ARG A 404 2.12 7.25 18.18
CA ARG A 404 3.42 7.45 17.53
C ARG A 404 3.24 8.14 16.19
N VAL A 405 4.31 8.72 15.65
CA VAL A 405 4.36 9.22 14.27
C VAL A 405 4.91 8.10 13.39
N TYR A 406 4.29 7.89 12.23
CA TYR A 406 4.86 7.00 11.21
C TYR A 406 5.59 7.80 10.13
N ASP A 407 6.63 7.21 9.55
CA ASP A 407 7.52 7.86 8.60
C ASP A 407 7.05 7.71 7.13
N SER A 408 6.14 8.58 6.68
CA SER A 408 5.75 8.74 5.26
C SER A 408 6.14 10.11 4.70
N GLY A 409 5.87 10.40 3.41
CA GLY A 409 6.23 11.68 2.77
C GLY A 409 5.42 12.91 3.23
N LEU A 410 4.59 12.78 4.28
CA LEU A 410 3.63 13.79 4.71
C LEU A 410 4.30 15.13 5.09
N GLY A 411 3.68 16.24 4.69
CA GLY A 411 4.26 17.59 4.85
C GLY A 411 4.40 18.06 6.30
N ARG A 412 3.62 17.46 7.23
CA ARG A 412 3.65 17.76 8.68
C ARG A 412 4.51 16.82 9.52
N HIS A 413 5.27 15.93 8.92
CA HIS A 413 6.06 14.90 9.62
C HIS A 413 6.91 15.48 10.76
N ASP A 414 7.77 16.46 10.44
CA ASP A 414 8.64 17.17 11.39
C ASP A 414 7.89 17.78 12.57
N GLN A 415 6.69 18.33 12.31
CA GLN A 415 5.85 18.94 13.34
C GLN A 415 5.38 17.88 14.34
N PHE A 416 4.89 16.74 13.84
CA PHE A 416 4.40 15.66 14.68
C PHE A 416 5.55 14.96 15.42
N LEU A 417 6.66 14.69 14.72
CA LEU A 417 7.82 14.02 15.31
C LEU A 417 8.42 14.86 16.45
N ALA A 418 8.46 16.19 16.31
CA ALA A 418 8.86 17.07 17.41
C ALA A 418 7.94 16.92 18.64
N ALA A 419 6.62 16.83 18.43
CA ALA A 419 5.65 16.61 19.51
C ALA A 419 5.82 15.23 20.17
N GLU A 420 6.13 14.20 19.38
CA GLU A 420 6.40 12.85 19.88
C GLU A 420 7.65 12.82 20.77
N PHE A 421 8.74 13.47 20.35
CA PHE A 421 9.95 13.60 21.16
C PHE A 421 9.69 14.29 22.50
N GLU A 422 8.84 15.32 22.51
CA GLU A 422 8.41 15.97 23.76
C GLU A 422 7.60 15.02 24.65
N ALA A 423 6.69 14.24 24.06
CA ALA A 423 5.87 13.26 24.79
C ALA A 423 6.73 12.12 25.38
N ARG A 424 7.65 11.57 24.58
CA ARG A 424 8.66 10.57 24.99
C ARG A 424 9.51 11.09 26.16
N ALA A 425 10.10 12.27 26.00
CA ALA A 425 10.94 12.87 27.04
C ALA A 425 10.19 13.19 28.35
N ALA A 426 8.89 13.46 28.26
CA ALA A 426 8.03 13.70 29.41
C ALA A 426 7.39 12.42 30.00
N GLY A 427 7.56 11.26 29.36
CA GLY A 427 6.92 10.00 29.76
C GLY A 427 5.39 10.09 29.77
N LYS A 428 4.81 10.77 28.78
CA LYS A 428 3.35 10.94 28.66
C LYS A 428 2.70 9.69 28.05
N GLY A 429 1.48 9.39 28.48
CA GLY A 429 0.66 8.31 27.91
C GLY A 429 1.42 6.98 27.80
N LEU A 430 1.45 6.43 26.59
CA LEU A 430 2.12 5.16 26.26
C LEU A 430 3.63 5.20 26.52
N TRP A 431 4.25 6.37 26.45
CA TRP A 431 5.69 6.52 26.67
C TRP A 431 6.10 6.34 28.14
N SER A 432 5.13 6.30 29.07
CA SER A 432 5.41 5.97 30.48
C SER A 432 5.87 4.52 30.69
N GLY A 433 5.57 3.63 29.74
CA GLY A 433 6.01 2.23 29.73
C GLY A 433 7.30 1.97 28.95
N SER A 434 7.92 3.00 28.38
CA SER A 434 9.17 2.87 27.61
C SER A 434 10.36 2.63 28.53
N GLU A 435 11.09 1.53 28.32
CA GLU A 435 12.32 1.15 29.03
C GLU A 435 13.48 0.98 28.03
N LEU A 436 14.51 1.84 28.14
CA LEU A 436 15.73 1.78 27.32
C LEU A 436 17.00 1.66 28.19
N PRO A 437 18.05 0.95 27.73
CA PRO A 437 18.09 0.15 26.51
C PRO A 437 17.17 -1.07 26.60
N ALA A 438 16.66 -1.53 25.46
CA ALA A 438 15.90 -2.77 25.38
C ALA A 438 16.83 -3.98 25.64
N PRO A 439 16.30 -5.19 25.86
CA PRO A 439 17.07 -6.42 25.81
C PRO A 439 17.79 -6.58 24.47
N GLU A 440 19.05 -6.99 24.56
CA GLU A 440 19.88 -7.26 23.38
C GLU A 440 19.31 -8.44 22.58
N VAL A 441 19.16 -8.25 21.27
CA VAL A 441 18.71 -9.25 20.31
C VAL A 441 19.65 -9.25 19.11
N ARG A 442 19.89 -10.41 18.48
CA ARG A 442 20.58 -10.56 17.17
C ARG A 442 21.93 -9.81 17.06
N ASN A 443 22.72 -9.89 18.13
CA ASN A 443 24.01 -9.24 18.23
C ASN A 443 25.14 -10.26 18.41
N ASP A 444 25.10 -11.33 17.62
CA ASP A 444 26.16 -12.33 17.60
C ASP A 444 27.27 -11.91 16.60
N SER A 445 28.33 -12.73 16.51
CA SER A 445 29.40 -12.48 15.53
C SER A 445 28.95 -12.90 14.14
N VAL A 446 29.20 -12.05 13.14
CA VAL A 446 28.75 -12.23 11.77
C VAL A 446 29.50 -13.38 11.09
N GLU A 447 28.86 -14.56 11.00
CA GLU A 447 29.42 -15.73 10.31
C GLU A 447 29.08 -15.77 8.82
N SER A 448 27.91 -15.27 8.45
CA SER A 448 27.43 -15.18 7.06
C SER A 448 26.39 -14.08 6.94
N LEU A 449 26.31 -13.40 5.80
CA LEU A 449 25.27 -12.41 5.49
C LEU A 449 24.32 -12.96 4.43
N TYR A 450 23.04 -12.58 4.52
CA TYR A 450 22.13 -12.65 3.37
C TYR A 450 21.98 -11.27 2.75
N VAL A 451 21.80 -11.20 1.43
CA VAL A 451 21.87 -9.95 0.67
C VAL A 451 20.62 -9.86 -0.21
N PRO A 452 19.46 -9.45 0.33
CA PRO A 452 18.22 -9.37 -0.44
C PRO A 452 18.35 -8.36 -1.58
N ARG A 453 17.74 -8.63 -2.73
CA ARG A 453 17.82 -7.77 -3.92
C ARG A 453 19.27 -7.37 -4.23
N ALA A 454 20.20 -8.32 -4.15
CA ALA A 454 21.62 -7.99 -4.25
C ALA A 454 21.96 -7.30 -5.58
N ALA A 455 22.79 -6.27 -5.49
CA ALA A 455 23.42 -5.61 -6.62
C ALA A 455 24.92 -5.40 -6.35
N ALA A 456 25.70 -5.37 -7.42
CA ALA A 456 27.13 -5.11 -7.34
C ALA A 456 27.39 -3.66 -6.90
N VAL A 457 28.47 -3.45 -6.16
CA VAL A 457 28.99 -2.12 -5.84
C VAL A 457 30.29 -1.89 -6.63
N GLU A 458 30.34 -0.80 -7.35
CA GLU A 458 31.44 -0.47 -8.26
C GLU A 458 32.06 0.88 -7.90
N SER A 459 33.16 1.23 -8.57
CA SER A 459 33.59 2.63 -8.65
C SER A 459 32.99 3.31 -9.88
N ALA A 460 33.03 4.63 -9.96
CA ALA A 460 32.68 5.39 -11.16
C ALA A 460 33.51 5.01 -12.40
N THR A 461 34.59 4.24 -12.23
CA THR A 461 35.42 3.68 -13.30
C THR A 461 35.27 2.16 -13.47
N GLY A 462 34.28 1.56 -12.78
CA GLY A 462 33.91 0.14 -12.80
C GLY A 462 34.58 -0.72 -11.72
N ARG A 463 35.90 -0.59 -11.49
CA ARG A 463 36.61 -1.52 -10.60
C ARG A 463 36.71 -1.02 -9.16
N LEU A 464 36.35 -1.87 -8.18
CA LEU A 464 36.44 -1.61 -6.74
C LEU A 464 37.20 -2.76 -6.03
N ASP A 465 38.45 -2.51 -5.58
CA ASP A 465 39.32 -3.56 -5.03
C ASP A 465 39.52 -3.46 -3.51
N GLU A 466 40.31 -2.50 -3.05
CA GLU A 466 40.79 -2.38 -1.65
C GLU A 466 39.75 -1.78 -0.70
N ARG A 467 38.52 -1.59 -1.17
CA ARG A 467 37.42 -0.89 -0.49
C ARG A 467 36.21 -1.80 -0.30
N VAL A 468 36.41 -3.11 -0.27
CA VAL A 468 35.33 -4.10 -0.35
C VAL A 468 35.35 -5.03 0.86
N PRO A 469 34.56 -4.74 1.92
CA PRO A 469 34.46 -5.62 3.08
C PRO A 469 33.77 -6.95 2.79
N VAL A 470 32.80 -6.95 1.87
CA VAL A 470 31.96 -8.12 1.56
C VAL A 470 31.89 -8.33 0.06
N ARG A 471 32.12 -9.57 -0.37
CA ARG A 471 31.97 -10.02 -1.77
C ARG A 471 30.90 -11.09 -1.89
N ALA A 472 30.30 -11.21 -3.06
CA ALA A 472 29.49 -12.36 -3.44
C ALA A 472 30.34 -13.63 -3.50
N SER A 473 29.68 -14.79 -3.51
CA SER A 473 30.33 -16.07 -3.77
C SER A 473 30.92 -16.13 -5.18
N GLU A 474 31.84 -17.08 -5.42
CA GLU A 474 32.34 -17.37 -6.78
C GLU A 474 31.24 -18.01 -7.67
N THR A 475 30.19 -18.56 -7.06
CA THR A 475 29.04 -19.15 -7.75
C THR A 475 27.98 -18.14 -8.18
N ALA A 476 28.08 -16.89 -7.72
CA ALA A 476 27.14 -15.85 -8.09
C ALA A 476 27.20 -15.57 -9.60
N SER A 477 26.10 -15.06 -10.14
CA SER A 477 25.95 -14.60 -11.53
C SER A 477 27.04 -13.60 -11.95
N ILE A 478 27.52 -12.78 -11.00
CA ILE A 478 28.73 -11.98 -11.11
C ILE A 478 29.74 -12.50 -10.06
N PRO A 479 30.66 -13.40 -10.43
CA PRO A 479 31.56 -14.05 -9.48
C PRO A 479 32.40 -13.06 -8.67
N ASN A 480 32.38 -13.17 -7.34
CA ASN A 480 33.13 -12.31 -6.42
C ASN A 480 32.81 -10.80 -6.55
N ALA A 481 31.62 -10.45 -7.05
CA ALA A 481 31.14 -9.08 -7.11
C ALA A 481 31.27 -8.41 -5.73
N PRO A 482 31.78 -7.17 -5.64
CA PRO A 482 31.66 -6.39 -4.40
C PRO A 482 30.17 -6.21 -4.07
N LEU A 483 29.78 -6.56 -2.84
CA LEU A 483 28.41 -6.32 -2.34
C LEU A 483 28.36 -5.17 -1.34
N VAL A 484 29.51 -4.84 -0.73
CA VAL A 484 29.66 -3.66 0.12
C VAL A 484 30.93 -2.91 -0.31
N GLY A 485 30.80 -1.60 -0.51
CA GLY A 485 31.88 -0.68 -0.81
C GLY A 485 32.03 0.37 0.29
N VAL A 486 33.26 0.70 0.66
CA VAL A 486 33.56 1.68 1.72
C VAL A 486 34.49 2.77 1.21
N ASP A 487 34.06 4.02 1.32
CA ASP A 487 34.90 5.19 1.19
C ASP A 487 35.04 5.91 2.53
N GLN A 488 36.08 5.52 3.29
CA GLN A 488 36.30 6.09 4.62
C GLN A 488 36.76 7.56 4.58
N GLN A 489 37.30 8.04 3.46
CA GLN A 489 37.68 9.45 3.32
C GLN A 489 36.48 10.35 3.06
N ALA A 490 35.49 9.84 2.33
CA ALA A 490 34.19 10.48 2.19
C ALA A 490 33.27 10.22 3.40
N GLY A 491 33.53 9.19 4.21
CA GLY A 491 32.59 8.75 5.27
C GLY A 491 31.31 8.18 4.67
N VAL A 492 31.44 7.53 3.52
CA VAL A 492 30.33 6.96 2.76
C VAL A 492 30.55 5.46 2.64
N ALA A 493 29.51 4.67 2.88
CA ALA A 493 29.44 3.29 2.43
C ALA A 493 28.30 3.12 1.44
N MET A 494 28.45 2.11 0.58
CA MET A 494 27.37 1.63 -0.27
C MET A 494 27.23 0.13 -0.04
N VAL A 495 26.04 -0.28 0.37
CA VAL A 495 25.61 -1.67 0.49
C VAL A 495 24.70 -1.94 -0.69
N GLY A 496 25.00 -2.95 -1.50
CA GLY A 496 24.20 -3.29 -2.68
C GLY A 496 22.88 -4.00 -2.34
N SER A 497 22.22 -3.65 -1.24
CA SER A 497 21.05 -4.34 -0.70
C SER A 497 20.35 -3.54 0.41
N PRO A 498 19.01 -3.65 0.55
CA PRO A 498 18.27 -3.13 1.69
C PRO A 498 18.37 -4.12 2.87
N PHE A 499 19.54 -4.18 3.52
CA PHE A 499 19.89 -5.19 4.55
C PHE A 499 18.94 -5.35 5.73
N VAL A 500 18.12 -4.34 6.01
CA VAL A 500 17.26 -4.25 7.18
C VAL A 500 15.78 -4.27 6.82
N ASP A 501 15.45 -4.69 5.60
CA ASP A 501 14.08 -4.87 5.13
C ASP A 501 13.38 -5.93 5.98
N GLU A 502 12.41 -5.51 6.77
CA GLU A 502 11.68 -6.38 7.68
C GLU A 502 10.83 -7.44 6.99
N SER A 503 10.56 -7.31 5.68
CA SER A 503 9.83 -8.36 4.94
C SER A 503 10.59 -9.69 4.83
N TYR A 504 11.85 -9.71 5.25
CA TYR A 504 12.68 -10.91 5.37
C TYR A 504 12.63 -11.53 6.78
N GLU A 505 11.77 -11.02 7.67
CA GLU A 505 11.56 -11.56 9.01
C GLU A 505 10.49 -12.65 9.02
N ALA A 506 10.70 -13.72 9.79
CA ALA A 506 9.72 -14.80 9.90
C ALA A 506 8.40 -14.34 10.55
N ALA A 507 8.47 -13.33 11.42
CA ALA A 507 7.29 -12.66 11.98
C ALA A 507 6.55 -11.81 10.94
N GLU A 508 7.21 -11.53 9.80
CA GLU A 508 6.61 -10.95 8.61
C GLU A 508 6.27 -12.00 7.53
N ASP A 509 6.00 -13.23 7.95
CA ASP A 509 5.68 -14.40 7.12
C ASP A 509 6.74 -14.73 6.06
N TYR A 510 7.98 -14.25 6.24
CA TYR A 510 9.08 -14.76 5.44
C TYR A 510 9.28 -16.25 5.75
N PRO A 511 9.37 -17.13 4.75
CA PRO A 511 9.26 -18.58 4.93
C PRO A 511 10.41 -19.23 5.71
N VAL A 512 11.48 -18.49 6.00
CA VAL A 512 12.64 -18.97 6.75
C VAL A 512 13.10 -17.92 7.75
N ASP A 513 13.77 -18.37 8.82
CA ASP A 513 14.36 -17.48 9.81
C ASP A 513 15.69 -16.90 9.29
N THR A 514 15.77 -15.58 9.16
CA THR A 514 16.97 -14.86 8.72
C THR A 514 17.77 -14.27 9.89
N SER A 515 17.36 -14.54 11.14
CA SER A 515 18.00 -13.96 12.32
C SER A 515 19.44 -14.43 12.55
N GLU A 516 19.82 -15.61 12.03
CA GLU A 516 21.15 -16.20 12.16
C GLU A 516 22.23 -15.59 11.25
N TYR A 517 21.89 -14.61 10.39
CA TYR A 517 22.84 -13.98 9.45
C TYR A 517 23.47 -12.67 9.98
N ASP A 518 23.07 -12.19 11.15
CA ASP A 518 23.67 -11.02 11.84
C ASP A 518 23.86 -9.76 10.96
N ASN A 519 23.00 -9.56 9.94
CA ASN A 519 22.99 -8.37 9.08
C ASN A 519 22.98 -7.05 9.87
N PHE A 520 22.25 -7.04 11.00
CA PHE A 520 22.09 -5.88 11.86
C PHE A 520 23.40 -5.50 12.57
N ALA A 521 24.14 -6.47 13.10
CA ALA A 521 25.45 -6.25 13.69
C ALA A 521 26.45 -5.71 12.65
N PHE A 522 26.46 -6.31 11.46
CA PHE A 522 27.32 -5.83 10.37
C PHE A 522 27.03 -4.38 9.97
N LEU A 523 25.76 -4.04 9.72
CA LEU A 523 25.38 -2.69 9.30
C LEU A 523 25.73 -1.65 10.37
N THR A 524 25.51 -2.00 11.64
CA THR A 524 25.81 -1.12 12.79
C THR A 524 27.31 -0.87 12.93
N HIS A 525 28.14 -1.92 12.83
CA HIS A 525 29.59 -1.78 12.78
C HIS A 525 30.06 -0.93 11.59
N LEU A 526 29.47 -1.14 10.40
CA LEU A 526 29.82 -0.40 9.20
C LEU A 526 29.53 1.09 9.37
N ALA A 527 28.36 1.41 9.90
CA ALA A 527 27.91 2.77 10.13
C ALA A 527 28.76 3.47 11.22
N ASP A 528 28.94 2.83 12.37
CA ASP A 528 29.73 3.41 13.47
C ASP A 528 31.22 3.51 13.09
N ARG A 529 31.77 2.61 12.29
CA ARG A 529 33.15 2.72 11.74
C ARG A 529 33.38 4.03 10.99
N LEU A 530 32.39 4.47 10.23
CA LEU A 530 32.47 5.66 9.37
C LEU A 530 32.21 6.95 10.15
N ALA A 531 31.36 6.87 11.18
CA ALA A 531 31.01 8.02 12.00
C ALA A 531 32.20 8.45 12.89
N GLU A 532 32.54 9.73 12.82
CA GLU A 532 33.53 10.38 13.69
C GLU A 532 32.87 11.10 14.89
N ARG A 533 31.55 11.06 14.96
CA ARG A 533 30.72 11.66 16.01
C ARG A 533 29.71 10.65 16.57
N GLU A 534 29.31 10.87 17.81
CA GLU A 534 28.26 10.10 18.48
C GLU A 534 26.90 10.72 18.20
N GLY A 535 25.83 9.93 18.25
CA GLY A 535 24.47 10.35 17.95
C GLY A 535 23.58 9.19 17.52
N THR A 536 22.28 9.43 17.47
CA THR A 536 21.30 8.44 17.00
C THR A 536 21.35 8.34 15.47
N PRO A 537 21.42 7.14 14.89
CA PRO A 537 21.16 6.94 13.46
C PRO A 537 19.80 7.50 13.02
N VAL A 538 19.76 8.10 11.83
CA VAL A 538 18.50 8.51 11.17
C VAL A 538 18.35 7.81 9.82
N VAL A 539 17.12 7.57 9.40
CA VAL A 539 16.74 6.97 8.11
C VAL A 539 15.96 7.98 7.30
N ASP A 540 16.28 8.11 6.02
CA ASP A 540 15.52 8.94 5.08
C ASP A 540 14.08 8.42 4.88
N GLY A 541 13.08 9.29 5.07
CA GLY A 541 11.67 9.04 4.74
C GLY A 541 11.09 10.02 3.72
N GLY A 542 11.83 11.10 3.40
CA GLY A 542 11.33 12.25 2.64
C GLY A 542 11.43 12.15 1.12
N HIS A 543 12.06 11.10 0.57
CA HIS A 543 12.32 10.99 -0.88
C HIS A 543 11.63 9.75 -1.48
N GLY A 544 10.40 9.50 -1.02
CA GLY A 544 9.50 8.48 -1.54
C GLY A 544 9.82 7.06 -1.05
N GLN A 545 10.54 6.90 0.07
CA GLN A 545 10.86 5.59 0.63
C GLN A 545 9.60 4.80 0.99
N PHE A 546 8.66 5.43 1.68
CA PHE A 546 7.43 4.80 2.17
C PHE A 546 6.55 4.23 1.03
N GLY A 547 6.47 4.92 -0.10
CA GLY A 547 5.66 4.50 -1.24
C GLY A 547 6.35 3.51 -2.19
N ALA A 548 7.67 3.31 -2.06
CA ALA A 548 8.46 2.53 -2.98
C ALA A 548 8.77 1.15 -2.40
N GLY A 549 8.14 0.09 -2.95
CA GLY A 549 8.36 -1.30 -2.50
C GLY A 549 9.76 -1.89 -2.74
N TYR A 550 10.77 -1.07 -3.02
CA TYR A 550 12.20 -1.41 -3.10
C TYR A 550 13.08 -0.58 -2.17
N ALA A 551 12.51 0.43 -1.52
CA ALA A 551 13.16 1.31 -0.57
C ALA A 551 12.63 0.98 0.84
N LEU A 552 13.30 1.52 1.84
CA LEU A 552 12.94 1.36 3.25
C LEU A 552 12.87 2.74 3.89
N SER A 553 11.77 3.00 4.57
CA SER A 553 11.60 4.02 5.60
C SER A 553 12.01 3.45 6.97
N ALA A 554 11.81 4.20 8.06
CA ALA A 554 12.00 3.62 9.39
C ALA A 554 10.89 2.61 9.76
N GLU A 555 9.71 2.71 9.14
CA GLU A 555 8.62 1.73 9.29
C GLU A 555 9.06 0.36 8.79
N ASP A 556 9.79 0.30 7.67
CA ASP A 556 10.27 -0.96 7.08
C ASP A 556 11.52 -1.54 7.79
N ALA A 557 11.91 -0.96 8.92
CA ALA A 557 13.12 -1.30 9.67
C ALA A 557 12.87 -1.48 11.17
N ALA A 558 11.64 -1.82 11.58
CA ALA A 558 11.24 -1.91 13.00
C ALA A 558 12.11 -2.92 13.79
N TYR A 559 12.46 -4.06 13.17
CA TYR A 559 13.31 -5.08 13.79
C TYR A 559 14.76 -4.60 13.96
N TYR A 560 15.26 -3.80 13.00
CA TYR A 560 16.57 -3.18 13.14
C TYR A 560 16.58 -2.09 14.20
N LYS A 561 15.50 -1.30 14.31
CA LYS A 561 15.28 -0.39 15.43
C LYS A 561 15.34 -1.13 16.77
N ARG A 562 14.64 -2.26 16.91
CA ARG A 562 14.69 -3.08 18.14
C ARG A 562 16.09 -3.59 18.46
N TYR A 563 16.85 -4.02 17.44
CA TYR A 563 18.26 -4.37 17.60
C TYR A 563 19.08 -3.19 18.13
N LEU A 564 18.91 -2.00 17.53
CA LEU A 564 19.64 -0.78 17.92
C LEU A 564 19.37 -0.39 19.37
N GLU A 565 18.11 -0.47 19.81
CA GLU A 565 17.73 -0.25 21.21
C GLU A 565 18.45 -1.21 22.17
N GLY A 566 18.60 -2.47 21.76
CA GLY A 566 19.32 -3.50 22.51
C GLY A 566 20.80 -3.19 22.72
N VAL A 567 21.44 -2.57 21.73
CA VAL A 567 22.84 -2.14 21.80
C VAL A 567 23.01 -0.69 22.27
N GLY A 568 21.96 -0.07 22.80
CA GLY A 568 21.99 1.27 23.39
C GLY A 568 21.97 2.43 22.40
N LEU A 569 21.52 2.18 21.17
CA LEU A 569 21.25 3.16 20.13
C LEU A 569 19.74 3.33 19.93
N GLY A 570 19.34 4.23 19.05
CA GLY A 570 17.95 4.35 18.57
C GLY A 570 17.93 4.51 17.06
N LEU A 571 16.74 4.59 16.47
CA LEU A 571 16.53 4.85 15.05
C LEU A 571 15.35 5.81 14.90
N GLN A 572 15.48 6.81 14.02
CA GLN A 572 14.42 7.79 13.77
C GLN A 572 14.33 8.09 12.28
N GLY A 573 13.13 8.22 11.74
CA GLY A 573 12.93 8.75 10.40
C GLY A 573 13.19 10.26 10.32
N VAL A 574 13.57 10.73 9.14
CA VAL A 574 13.70 12.16 8.82
C VAL A 574 13.24 12.42 7.39
N ASN A 575 12.42 13.45 7.22
CA ASN A 575 11.91 13.85 5.92
C ASN A 575 12.60 15.10 5.36
N ASP A 576 12.66 16.19 6.14
CA ASP A 576 13.31 17.42 5.72
C ASP A 576 14.67 17.60 6.39
N VAL A 577 15.75 17.40 5.62
CA VAL A 577 17.13 17.60 6.10
C VAL A 577 17.60 19.06 6.06
N THR A 578 16.79 19.98 5.51
CA THR A 578 17.15 21.38 5.29
C THR A 578 16.53 22.34 6.31
N GLY A 579 15.38 21.98 6.88
CA GLY A 579 14.59 22.82 7.77
C GLY A 579 14.03 22.08 8.98
N GLY A 580 13.22 22.81 9.77
CA GLY A 580 12.38 22.20 10.80
C GLY A 580 13.10 21.40 11.89
N PHE A 581 12.43 20.34 12.32
CA PHE A 581 12.93 19.41 13.32
C PHE A 581 13.87 18.37 12.70
N GLY A 582 13.69 18.04 11.42
CA GLY A 582 14.55 17.14 10.66
C GLY A 582 15.99 17.65 10.55
N ALA A 583 16.20 18.95 10.31
CA ALA A 583 17.54 19.55 10.36
C ALA A 583 18.17 19.49 11.78
N ASP A 584 17.36 19.65 12.84
CA ASP A 584 17.84 19.48 14.23
C ASP A 584 18.23 18.03 14.52
N LEU A 585 17.42 17.06 14.06
CA LEU A 585 17.74 15.62 14.13
C LEU A 585 19.04 15.31 13.38
N LEU A 586 19.17 15.76 12.12
CA LEU A 586 20.38 15.56 11.33
C LEU A 586 21.62 16.16 12.03
N SER A 587 21.48 17.30 12.69
CA SER A 587 22.60 17.92 13.43
C SER A 587 23.10 17.10 14.62
N ARG A 588 22.21 16.28 15.20
CA ARG A 588 22.49 15.40 16.37
C ARG A 588 22.77 13.95 15.98
N ALA A 589 22.46 13.56 14.75
CA ALA A 589 22.62 12.19 14.27
C ALA A 589 24.09 11.78 14.12
N SER A 590 24.44 10.50 14.22
CA SER A 590 25.79 10.02 13.87
C SER A 590 25.86 9.52 12.43
N VAL A 591 24.75 8.96 11.95
CA VAL A 591 24.63 8.20 10.71
C VAL A 591 23.35 8.64 9.99
N TYR A 592 23.43 8.78 8.67
CA TYR A 592 22.30 8.91 7.77
C TYR A 592 22.19 7.65 6.91
N LEU A 593 21.12 6.89 7.07
CA LEU A 593 20.80 5.71 6.26
C LEU A 593 19.88 6.14 5.12
N LEU A 594 20.28 5.85 3.89
CA LEU A 594 19.50 6.20 2.70
C LEU A 594 19.33 4.96 1.82
N THR A 595 18.10 4.48 1.69
CA THR A 595 17.76 3.52 0.64
C THR A 595 17.64 4.21 -0.73
N ALA A 596 17.68 3.45 -1.83
CA ALA A 596 17.54 4.02 -3.17
C ALA A 596 16.26 4.89 -3.28
N PRO A 597 16.38 6.22 -3.39
CA PRO A 597 15.22 7.09 -3.26
C PRO A 597 14.42 7.15 -4.57
N ALA A 598 13.10 7.18 -4.46
CA ALA A 598 12.21 7.31 -5.61
C ALA A 598 12.35 8.70 -6.25
N ASP A 599 12.45 9.73 -5.39
CA ASP A 599 12.59 11.12 -5.77
C ASP A 599 14.04 11.63 -5.66
N PRO A 600 14.48 12.54 -6.53
CA PRO A 600 15.82 13.10 -6.46
C PRO A 600 15.95 14.13 -5.34
N PHE A 601 17.10 14.12 -4.65
CA PHE A 601 17.48 15.16 -3.72
C PHE A 601 17.70 16.49 -4.45
N THR A 602 17.24 17.58 -3.85
CA THR A 602 17.52 18.96 -4.25
C THR A 602 18.96 19.38 -3.92
N ASP A 603 19.43 20.46 -4.56
CA ASP A 603 20.75 21.03 -4.26
C ASP A 603 20.91 21.43 -2.77
N ALA A 604 19.82 21.85 -2.12
CA ALA A 604 19.83 22.26 -0.73
C ALA A 604 19.97 21.05 0.22
N GLU A 605 19.26 19.97 -0.05
CA GLU A 605 19.36 18.72 0.73
C GLU A 605 20.74 18.07 0.54
N LEU A 606 21.26 18.05 -0.69
CA LEU A 606 22.62 17.59 -0.95
C LEU A 606 23.67 18.43 -0.19
N ALA A 607 23.49 19.74 -0.10
CA ALA A 607 24.37 20.61 0.68
C ALA A 607 24.26 20.33 2.20
N ALA A 608 23.07 20.01 2.71
CA ALA A 608 22.87 19.60 4.10
C ALA A 608 23.60 18.29 4.41
N LEU A 609 23.47 17.27 3.56
CA LEU A 609 24.18 15.99 3.72
C LEU A 609 25.71 16.16 3.59
N GLN A 610 26.18 17.03 2.71
CA GLN A 610 27.60 17.38 2.63
C GLN A 610 28.11 18.01 3.94
N SER A 611 27.36 18.96 4.52
CA SER A 611 27.72 19.57 5.81
C SER A 611 27.71 18.54 6.94
N PHE A 612 26.67 17.70 7.01
CA PHE A 612 26.56 16.61 7.97
C PHE A 612 27.79 15.67 7.93
N ARG A 613 28.18 15.25 6.72
CA ARG A 613 29.38 14.45 6.48
C ARG A 613 30.65 15.18 6.92
N ASP A 614 30.80 16.46 6.57
CA ASP A 614 31.99 17.25 6.90
C ASP A 614 32.15 17.49 8.40
N ASP A 615 31.03 17.52 9.13
CA ASP A 615 30.96 17.58 10.59
C ASP A 615 31.18 16.20 11.26
N GLY A 616 31.61 15.19 10.50
CA GLY A 616 31.97 13.87 11.00
C GLY A 616 30.84 12.85 11.01
N GLY A 617 29.69 13.15 10.40
CA GLY A 617 28.63 12.19 10.15
C GLY A 617 29.01 11.15 9.08
N ALA A 618 28.36 9.99 9.14
CA ALA A 618 28.48 8.94 8.13
C ALA A 618 27.22 8.81 7.29
N VAL A 619 27.36 8.62 5.98
CA VAL A 619 26.21 8.33 5.10
C VAL A 619 26.34 6.89 4.59
N VAL A 620 25.34 6.05 4.86
CA VAL A 620 25.30 4.67 4.37
C VAL A 620 24.19 4.55 3.36
N LEU A 621 24.58 4.25 2.12
CA LEU A 621 23.68 4.10 0.97
C LEU A 621 23.29 2.63 0.84
N LEU A 622 22.01 2.33 0.99
CA LEU A 622 21.42 0.99 0.88
C LEU A 622 20.76 0.85 -0.49
N GLY A 623 21.45 0.19 -1.40
CA GLY A 623 20.99 -0.05 -2.77
C GLY A 623 20.25 -1.37 -2.93
N GLY A 624 20.32 -1.93 -4.13
CA GLY A 624 19.78 -3.24 -4.47
C GLY A 624 19.44 -3.33 -5.96
N ASP A 625 18.76 -4.41 -6.35
CA ASP A 625 18.08 -4.51 -7.64
C ASP A 625 16.82 -3.63 -7.63
N VAL A 626 17.01 -2.39 -8.07
CA VAL A 626 16.03 -1.30 -8.04
C VAL A 626 15.84 -0.69 -9.43
N PRO A 627 14.73 0.02 -9.67
CA PRO A 627 14.52 0.75 -10.92
C PRO A 627 15.67 1.69 -11.27
N GLN A 628 15.88 1.90 -12.57
CA GLN A 628 17.00 2.70 -13.06
C GLN A 628 17.00 4.13 -12.50
N SER A 629 15.84 4.77 -12.38
CA SER A 629 15.71 6.12 -11.81
C SER A 629 16.18 6.19 -10.35
N ALA A 630 15.74 5.25 -9.51
CA ALA A 630 16.15 5.19 -8.11
C ALA A 630 17.66 4.90 -7.95
N ARG A 631 18.21 4.04 -8.82
CA ARG A 631 19.66 3.81 -8.91
C ARG A 631 20.41 5.10 -9.26
N GLU A 632 19.92 5.86 -10.23
CA GLU A 632 20.50 7.14 -10.64
C GLU A 632 20.45 8.17 -9.50
N ASN A 633 19.34 8.26 -8.77
CA ASN A 633 19.19 9.14 -7.63
C ASN A 633 20.18 8.79 -6.50
N LEU A 634 20.28 7.50 -6.13
CA LEU A 634 21.21 7.05 -5.08
C LEU A 634 22.68 7.33 -5.48
N ASN A 635 23.01 7.10 -6.76
CA ASN A 635 24.34 7.40 -7.30
C ASN A 635 24.64 8.91 -7.33
N ALA A 636 23.64 9.76 -7.56
CA ALA A 636 23.77 11.21 -7.50
C ALA A 636 24.11 11.69 -6.08
N VAL A 637 23.50 11.09 -5.04
CA VAL A 637 23.85 11.38 -3.65
C VAL A 637 25.30 10.95 -3.36
N ALA A 638 25.72 9.76 -3.78
CA ALA A 638 27.12 9.32 -3.64
C ALA A 638 28.10 10.31 -4.30
N GLU A 639 27.79 10.79 -5.49
CA GLU A 639 28.60 11.77 -6.23
C GLU A 639 28.68 13.12 -5.52
N ALA A 640 27.55 13.65 -5.06
CA ALA A 640 27.48 14.87 -4.28
C ALA A 640 28.28 14.75 -2.98
N LEU A 641 28.34 13.55 -2.40
CA LEU A 641 29.15 13.26 -1.22
C LEU A 641 30.65 13.09 -1.52
N CYS A 642 31.07 13.29 -2.78
CA CYS A 642 32.44 13.13 -3.27
C CYS A 642 32.95 11.68 -3.19
N SER A 643 32.02 10.72 -3.20
CA SER A 643 32.32 9.30 -3.28
C SER A 643 32.21 8.83 -4.73
N ASP A 644 33.16 8.01 -5.15
CA ASP A 644 33.11 7.34 -6.46
C ASP A 644 32.38 6.00 -6.39
N LEU A 645 31.80 5.61 -5.25
CA LEU A 645 30.99 4.39 -5.14
C LEU A 645 29.73 4.50 -6.02
N ARG A 646 29.39 3.44 -6.75
CA ARG A 646 28.22 3.37 -7.61
C ARG A 646 27.50 2.03 -7.46
N LEU A 647 26.17 2.07 -7.48
CA LEU A 647 25.33 0.89 -7.50
C LEU A 647 25.28 0.35 -8.94
N GLY A 648 25.68 -0.90 -9.10
CA GLY A 648 25.83 -1.61 -10.37
C GLY A 648 24.67 -2.55 -10.68
N ASP A 649 24.99 -3.63 -11.38
CA ASP A 649 24.01 -4.61 -11.85
C ASP A 649 23.57 -5.59 -10.75
N ALA A 650 22.37 -6.15 -10.91
CA ALA A 650 21.84 -7.17 -10.01
C ALA A 650 22.75 -8.41 -9.94
N VAL A 651 22.85 -8.99 -8.74
CA VAL A 651 23.66 -10.18 -8.43
C VAL A 651 22.74 -11.26 -7.86
N THR A 652 22.56 -12.35 -8.59
CA THR A 652 21.88 -13.56 -8.10
C THR A 652 22.86 -14.70 -7.84
N ASP A 653 22.49 -15.69 -7.02
CA ASP A 653 23.26 -16.92 -6.80
C ASP A 653 22.34 -18.14 -6.62
N THR A 654 22.37 -19.09 -7.56
CA THR A 654 21.53 -20.30 -7.48
C THR A 654 22.07 -21.38 -6.54
N THR A 655 23.25 -21.17 -5.95
CA THR A 655 23.95 -22.15 -5.10
C THR A 655 23.96 -21.73 -3.64
N ASN A 656 24.28 -20.45 -3.36
CA ASN A 656 24.33 -19.90 -2.02
C ASN A 656 23.25 -18.83 -1.89
N ASN A 657 22.07 -19.21 -1.42
CA ASN A 657 20.94 -18.31 -1.23
C ASN A 657 20.05 -18.75 -0.06
N VAL A 658 19.14 -17.86 0.31
CA VAL A 658 18.09 -18.10 1.30
C VAL A 658 16.85 -18.63 0.59
N ASN A 659 16.21 -19.66 1.18
CA ASN A 659 14.91 -20.18 0.74
C ASN A 659 14.83 -20.58 -0.76
N ASP A 660 15.91 -21.16 -1.32
CA ASP A 660 15.99 -21.51 -2.74
C ASP A 660 15.70 -20.34 -3.70
N ASP A 661 15.86 -19.09 -3.23
CA ASP A 661 15.62 -17.87 -4.00
C ASP A 661 16.95 -17.24 -4.44
N PRO A 662 17.33 -17.36 -5.73
CA PRO A 662 18.59 -16.80 -6.22
C PRO A 662 18.71 -15.27 -6.06
N ALA A 663 17.61 -14.53 -5.86
CA ALA A 663 17.62 -13.08 -5.63
C ALA A 663 18.02 -12.69 -4.19
N VAL A 664 18.18 -13.67 -3.30
CA VAL A 664 18.62 -13.47 -1.90
C VAL A 664 19.90 -14.27 -1.64
N PRO A 665 21.02 -13.94 -2.31
CA PRO A 665 22.28 -14.65 -2.14
C PRO A 665 22.81 -14.55 -0.71
N THR A 666 23.56 -15.58 -0.30
CA THR A 666 24.29 -15.61 0.98
C THR A 666 25.80 -15.60 0.75
N THR A 667 26.56 -15.06 1.70
CA THR A 667 28.02 -15.01 1.60
C THR A 667 28.71 -14.96 2.96
N SER A 668 29.88 -15.59 3.03
CA SER A 668 30.87 -15.46 4.11
C SER A 668 32.22 -14.94 3.60
N ASN A 669 32.24 -14.38 2.39
CA ASN A 669 33.46 -13.84 1.75
C ASN A 669 33.78 -12.45 2.32
N PHE A 670 34.38 -12.45 3.49
CA PHE A 670 34.66 -11.26 4.29
C PHE A 670 36.13 -10.85 4.25
N ASP A 671 36.39 -9.55 4.10
CA ASP A 671 37.70 -8.95 4.37
C ASP A 671 37.79 -8.51 5.83
N THR A 672 38.31 -9.40 6.67
CA THR A 672 38.48 -9.18 8.12
C THR A 672 39.40 -8.00 8.47
N TRP A 673 40.11 -7.40 7.51
CA TRP A 673 40.84 -6.15 7.74
C TRP A 673 39.92 -5.03 8.23
N PHE A 674 38.66 -5.00 7.78
CA PHE A 674 37.67 -3.99 8.15
C PHE A 674 37.13 -4.14 9.58
N ARG A 675 37.23 -5.33 10.20
CA ARG A 675 36.74 -5.63 11.57
C ARG A 675 35.27 -5.26 11.76
N LEU A 676 34.40 -5.75 10.89
CA LEU A 676 32.94 -5.48 10.89
C LEU A 676 32.10 -6.71 11.28
N PHE A 677 32.75 -7.80 11.70
CA PHE A 677 32.14 -9.14 11.75
C PHE A 677 32.08 -9.74 13.15
N ASP A 678 32.35 -8.94 14.18
CA ASP A 678 32.15 -9.33 15.58
C ASP A 678 30.79 -8.82 16.06
N ALA A 679 30.31 -9.29 17.20
CA ALA A 679 29.19 -8.66 17.91
C ALA A 679 29.45 -7.16 18.14
N TYR A 680 28.42 -6.32 18.11
CA TYR A 680 28.57 -4.88 18.34
C TYR A 680 28.49 -4.56 19.83
N ASP A 681 29.56 -3.97 20.38
CA ASP A 681 29.65 -3.61 21.80
C ASP A 681 29.91 -2.10 22.03
N GLY A 682 29.91 -1.31 20.96
CA GLY A 682 30.22 0.13 20.98
C GLY A 682 31.68 0.47 21.30
N ASP A 683 32.60 -0.50 21.38
CA ASP A 683 34.02 -0.21 21.61
C ASP A 683 34.66 0.35 20.34
N THR A 684 35.30 1.51 20.41
CA THR A 684 35.96 2.13 19.24
C THR A 684 37.23 1.41 18.76
N ASP A 685 37.72 0.38 19.46
CA ASP A 685 38.96 -0.33 19.15
C ASP A 685 38.95 -1.02 17.74
N TYR A 686 37.78 -1.33 17.19
CA TYR A 686 37.64 -1.88 15.84
C TYR A 686 37.83 -0.81 14.73
N LYS A 687 37.62 0.48 15.01
CA LYS A 687 37.68 1.58 14.02
C LYS A 687 39.07 1.77 13.39
N GLY A 688 40.13 1.21 13.98
CA GLY A 688 41.48 1.20 13.41
C GLY A 688 42.10 2.61 13.25
N ALA A 689 43.17 2.74 12.45
CA ALA A 689 43.74 4.06 12.17
C ALA A 689 42.80 4.85 11.25
N ARG A 690 42.50 6.12 11.60
CA ARG A 690 41.56 7.07 10.95
C ARG A 690 41.85 7.43 9.47
N GLY A 691 42.61 6.62 8.74
CA GLY A 691 42.95 6.80 7.33
C GLY A 691 42.81 5.51 6.55
N GLY A 692 41.66 4.83 6.67
CA GLY A 692 41.35 3.66 5.86
C GLY A 692 41.11 4.00 4.38
N PRO A 693 40.74 2.98 3.57
CA PRO A 693 40.73 3.09 2.12
C PRO A 693 39.60 4.03 1.65
N GLY A 694 39.88 4.81 0.62
CA GLY A 694 38.97 5.85 0.11
C GLY A 694 39.64 6.71 -0.97
N VAL A 695 38.85 7.40 -1.79
CA VAL A 695 39.39 8.40 -2.72
C VAL A 695 39.50 9.77 -2.04
N PRO A 696 40.45 10.64 -2.47
CA PRO A 696 40.50 12.00 -1.93
C PRO A 696 39.17 12.74 -2.18
N GLY A 697 38.48 13.13 -1.10
CA GLY A 697 37.22 13.89 -1.18
C GLY A 697 37.37 15.31 -1.77
N CYS A 698 36.28 16.08 -1.81
CA CYS A 698 36.18 17.37 -2.52
C CYS A 698 37.19 18.44 -2.06
N GLU A 699 37.65 18.42 -0.81
CA GLU A 699 38.78 19.24 -0.34
C GLU A 699 39.77 18.36 0.41
N GLY A 700 41.05 18.36 -0.02
CA GLY A 700 42.06 17.42 0.48
C GLY A 700 42.14 17.33 2.00
N ARG A 701 41.85 16.12 2.52
CA ARG A 701 41.82 15.72 3.94
C ARG A 701 40.80 16.48 4.79
N ARG A 702 39.79 15.74 5.27
CA ARG A 702 39.15 15.96 6.59
C ARG A 702 40.21 16.46 7.56
N THR A 703 40.10 17.70 8.03
CA THR A 703 41.14 18.28 8.87
C THR A 703 41.24 17.46 10.15
N ALA A 704 42.38 16.79 10.35
CA ALA A 704 42.69 16.13 11.60
C ALA A 704 42.69 17.18 12.73
N ALA A 705 41.58 17.26 13.46
CA ALA A 705 41.50 17.95 14.75
C ALA A 705 42.31 17.16 15.78
N GLY A 706 43.63 17.18 15.62
CA GLY A 706 44.59 16.68 16.60
C GLY A 706 44.57 17.60 17.81
N ASN A 707 43.94 17.13 18.88
CA ASN A 707 43.95 17.79 20.18
C ASN A 707 45.37 17.72 20.79
N GLY A 708 46.24 18.61 20.33
CA GLY A 708 47.60 18.78 20.81
C GLY A 708 47.61 19.42 22.19
N LYS A 709 47.48 18.61 23.25
CA LYS A 709 47.89 19.01 24.61
C LYS A 709 49.37 19.36 24.61
N LYS A 710 49.70 20.64 24.42
CA LYS A 710 51.03 21.19 24.72
C LYS A 710 51.30 21.04 26.22
N LYS A 711 52.23 20.15 26.55
CA LYS A 711 52.92 20.14 27.85
C LYS A 711 53.60 21.49 28.07
N GLY A 712 53.06 22.30 28.97
CA GLY A 712 53.79 23.40 29.59
C GLY A 712 54.63 22.87 30.75
N LYS A 713 55.95 22.90 30.59
CA LYS A 713 56.90 22.89 31.71
C LYS A 713 56.85 24.27 32.37
N GLN A 714 56.48 24.33 33.65
CA GLN A 714 57.23 25.03 34.71
C GLN A 714 56.78 24.51 36.07
#